data_AF-A0A286RG73-F1
#
_entry.id   AF-A0A286RG73-F1
#
_cell.length_a   1.000
_cell.length_b   1.000
_cell.length_c   1.000
_cell.angle_alpha   90.00
_cell.angle_beta   90.00
_cell.angle_gamma   90.00
#
_symmetry.space_group_name_H-M   'P 1'
#
loop_
_entity.id
_entity.type
_entity.pdbx_description
1 polymer ?
#
loop_
_entity_poly.entity_id
_entity_poly.type
_entity_poly.pdbx_seq_one_letter_code
_entity_poly.pdbx_strand_id
1 'polypeptide(L)'
;MYQLLQNVRNGRLELADIPLPQVGGNRLLVRTEASLISAGTERMVAQLARKGLLGKARARPDLVKKVLTKLQRDGLWATLRSVQQQLDRWMPLGYSCAGEIVAAGPAVRHFRVGQRVACAGAGIANHAEYNAVPELLAAPIPDGVACEDAAYATLGAIALQGIRNADVQVGEYVVVIGLGLLGQLAVQILKAAGCQVAGLDPVPARRELALTGGASLALPPDSASISAVRTWTHGLGADAIIITAATSSNAPVELAAELARDRARVIMVGVTGMNIPRKPYYEKELTFIVSRSYGPGRYDPDYEEHGHDYPPGYIRWTEQRNLQAFLELVAAGSVRPSILTTHRFPIDRAIEAFELMLHGREPYLGIVLTYPSRETASARRIELLAPARPIDKATLGVSFIGAGNFAQAVLLPILKKLPQVRFRGIVTASGMTAQTVGKKYGFQWCATDVDEILNDSDTDVVFIVTRHSQHAPLVCRALEAGKAVFCEKPLAITPDQLEAVQATLQKTGGHLMVGFNRRFAPLAQELKQFTKGRGPLSVTYRVNAGPIPRDHWLADPAEGGRIIGEACHFFDFFAFLTDSEPLELQRLSPQGVSPRDDGQFLVRYKDGSICHLIYSTNGSPGFSKERIEVHAGGCSAVLEDFKTLILDDGIRRHKKNLWTADKGHSRAIAAFLASLADSRPLIAPETFIHVTLLTLCAAGVVERLPATG
;
A
#
# COMPACT_ATOMS: atom_id res chain seq x y z
N MET A 1 -17.40 -10.79 -6.78
CA MET A 1 -17.70 -10.57 -5.35
C MET A 1 -17.94 -9.09 -5.12
N TYR A 2 -18.89 -8.74 -4.26
CA TYR A 2 -19.17 -7.35 -3.91
C TYR A 2 -18.21 -6.82 -2.87
N GLN A 3 -17.75 -5.59 -3.11
CA GLN A 3 -16.95 -4.81 -2.19
C GLN A 3 -17.35 -3.34 -2.26
N LEU A 4 -17.53 -2.71 -1.10
CA LEU A 4 -17.86 -1.30 -1.02
C LEU A 4 -16.61 -0.43 -1.17
N LEU A 5 -16.64 0.48 -2.14
CA LEU A 5 -15.56 1.39 -2.49
C LEU A 5 -15.99 2.85 -2.38
N GLN A 6 -15.03 3.72 -2.12
CA GLN A 6 -15.19 5.17 -2.16
C GLN A 6 -14.16 5.84 -3.08
N ASN A 7 -14.61 6.72 -3.95
CA ASN A 7 -13.73 7.52 -4.77
C ASN A 7 -13.10 8.66 -3.96
N VAL A 8 -11.77 8.76 -3.96
CA VAL A 8 -11.02 9.74 -3.16
C VAL A 8 -11.30 11.18 -3.61
N ARG A 9 -11.62 11.41 -4.90
CA ARG A 9 -11.80 12.76 -5.46
C ARG A 9 -13.11 13.40 -5.06
N ASN A 10 -14.21 12.67 -5.18
CA ASN A 10 -15.56 13.22 -5.02
C ASN A 10 -16.37 12.55 -3.90
N GLY A 11 -15.83 11.52 -3.24
CA GLY A 11 -16.52 10.79 -2.17
C GLY A 11 -17.69 9.92 -2.65
N ARG A 12 -17.82 9.67 -3.96
CA ARG A 12 -18.81 8.77 -4.53
C ARG A 12 -18.59 7.36 -3.99
N LEU A 13 -19.67 6.74 -3.51
CA LEU A 13 -19.71 5.34 -3.10
C LEU A 13 -20.08 4.47 -4.30
N GLU A 14 -19.47 3.29 -4.40
CA GLU A 14 -19.80 2.25 -5.38
C GLU A 14 -19.74 0.89 -4.70
N LEU A 15 -20.80 0.09 -4.84
CA LEU A 15 -20.73 -1.33 -4.56
C LEU A 15 -20.19 -2.01 -5.82
N ALA A 16 -18.90 -2.32 -5.80
CA ALA A 16 -18.18 -2.83 -6.95
C ALA A 16 -18.25 -4.36 -6.97
N ASP A 17 -18.59 -4.93 -8.14
CA ASP A 17 -18.32 -6.34 -8.41
C ASP A 17 -16.87 -6.50 -8.86
N ILE A 18 -16.09 -7.24 -8.09
CA ILE A 18 -14.65 -7.42 -8.27
C ILE A 18 -14.26 -8.91 -8.19
N PRO A 19 -13.17 -9.35 -8.84
CA PRO A 19 -12.70 -10.73 -8.72
C PRO A 19 -12.30 -11.07 -7.28
N LEU A 20 -12.40 -12.34 -6.90
CA LEU A 20 -11.92 -12.83 -5.60
C LEU A 20 -10.43 -12.51 -5.40
N PRO A 21 -9.98 -12.00 -4.24
CA PRO A 21 -8.56 -11.76 -4.01
C PRO A 21 -7.76 -13.07 -4.03
N GLN A 22 -6.50 -13.01 -4.49
CA GLN A 22 -5.58 -14.14 -4.34
C GLN A 22 -5.19 -14.32 -2.88
N VAL A 23 -4.93 -15.57 -2.51
CA VAL A 23 -4.42 -15.95 -1.20
C VAL A 23 -3.06 -16.59 -1.36
N GLY A 24 -2.08 -16.01 -0.68
CA GLY A 24 -0.69 -16.42 -0.69
C GLY A 24 -0.01 -16.06 0.63
N GLY A 25 1.18 -16.60 0.85
CA GLY A 25 1.94 -16.37 2.08
C GLY A 25 1.16 -16.79 3.33
N ASN A 26 1.12 -15.91 4.31
CA ASN A 26 0.51 -16.05 5.63
C ASN A 26 -0.95 -15.54 5.70
N ARG A 27 -1.65 -15.46 4.56
CA ARG A 27 -3.01 -14.89 4.50
C ARG A 27 -4.11 -15.94 4.50
N LEU A 28 -5.25 -15.58 5.05
CA LEU A 28 -6.50 -16.32 5.09
C LEU A 28 -7.49 -15.70 4.09
N LEU A 29 -8.18 -16.52 3.30
CA LEU A 29 -9.38 -16.09 2.58
C LEU A 29 -10.58 -16.27 3.50
N VAL A 30 -11.18 -15.17 3.92
CA VAL A 30 -12.35 -15.19 4.81
C VAL A 30 -13.59 -14.81 4.03
N ARG A 31 -14.54 -15.74 3.90
CA ARG A 31 -15.90 -15.44 3.46
C ARG A 31 -16.61 -14.72 4.59
N THR A 32 -16.86 -13.43 4.38
CA THR A 32 -17.44 -12.56 5.39
C THR A 32 -18.93 -12.88 5.57
N GLU A 33 -19.36 -13.01 6.82
CA GLU A 33 -20.77 -13.21 7.20
C GLU A 33 -21.36 -11.92 7.80
N ALA A 34 -20.52 -11.15 8.49
CA ALA A 34 -20.89 -9.86 9.05
C ALA A 34 -19.71 -8.89 9.02
N SER A 35 -19.99 -7.60 8.85
CA SER A 35 -19.00 -6.53 9.03
C SER A 35 -19.64 -5.33 9.68
N LEU A 36 -18.83 -4.52 10.38
CA LEU A 36 -19.35 -3.44 11.22
C LEU A 36 -18.94 -2.08 10.66
N ILE A 37 -19.94 -1.25 10.35
CA ILE A 37 -19.71 0.15 10.00
C ILE A 37 -19.48 0.95 11.28
N SER A 38 -18.35 1.63 11.33
CA SER A 38 -18.00 2.50 12.44
C SER A 38 -18.38 3.94 12.15
N ALA A 39 -19.49 4.35 12.76
CA ALA A 39 -20.05 5.70 12.73
C ALA A 39 -19.04 6.85 12.89
N GLY A 40 -17.95 6.65 13.65
CA GLY A 40 -16.92 7.67 13.86
C GLY A 40 -15.92 7.71 12.71
N THR A 41 -15.13 6.65 12.58
CA THR A 41 -14.01 6.57 11.64
C THR A 41 -14.46 6.68 10.19
N GLU A 42 -15.48 5.92 9.80
CA GLU A 42 -15.90 5.85 8.40
C GLU A 42 -16.67 7.08 7.96
N ARG A 43 -17.41 7.72 8.86
CA ARG A 43 -17.97 9.05 8.63
C ARG A 43 -16.88 10.08 8.38
N MET A 44 -15.81 10.08 9.17
CA MET A 44 -14.68 10.99 8.97
C MET A 44 -14.01 10.77 7.61
N VAL A 45 -13.76 9.51 7.23
CA VAL A 45 -13.19 9.14 5.92
C VAL A 45 -14.11 9.63 4.79
N ALA A 46 -15.41 9.35 4.89
CA ALA A 46 -16.38 9.74 3.88
C ALA A 46 -16.56 11.26 3.75
N GLN A 47 -16.60 11.98 4.87
CA GLN A 47 -16.65 13.44 4.88
C GLN A 47 -15.39 14.06 4.28
N LEU A 48 -14.20 13.52 4.60
CA LEU A 48 -12.95 13.99 4.03
C LEU A 48 -12.91 13.79 2.51
N ALA A 49 -13.41 12.65 2.01
CA ALA A 49 -13.47 12.37 0.57
C ALA A 49 -14.41 13.34 -0.20
N ARG A 50 -15.47 13.83 0.45
CA ARG A 50 -16.41 14.82 -0.13
C ARG A 50 -15.93 16.28 -0.07
N LYS A 51 -14.86 16.61 0.69
CA LYS A 51 -14.32 17.97 0.73
C LYS A 51 -13.71 18.39 -0.62
N GLY A 52 -13.83 19.68 -0.96
CA GLY A 52 -13.08 20.28 -2.07
C GLY A 52 -11.56 20.25 -1.84
N LEU A 53 -10.76 20.54 -2.88
CA LEU A 53 -9.30 20.44 -2.83
C LEU A 53 -8.67 21.26 -1.69
N LEU A 54 -9.13 22.49 -1.47
CA LEU A 54 -8.70 23.34 -0.36
C LEU A 54 -9.01 22.72 1.00
N GLY A 55 -10.20 22.13 1.15
CA GLY A 55 -10.62 21.44 2.38
C GLY A 55 -9.76 20.21 2.67
N LYS A 56 -9.39 19.45 1.63
CA LYS A 56 -8.47 18.30 1.72
C LYS A 56 -7.05 18.73 2.07
N ALA A 57 -6.55 19.79 1.42
CA ALA A 57 -5.24 20.35 1.70
C ALA A 57 -5.10 20.83 3.15
N ARG A 58 -6.12 21.53 3.68
CA ARG A 58 -6.14 21.99 5.08
C ARG A 58 -6.18 20.83 6.08
N ALA A 59 -6.85 19.73 5.75
CA ALA A 59 -6.94 18.55 6.60
C ALA A 59 -5.67 17.68 6.60
N ARG A 60 -4.83 17.80 5.56
CA ARG A 60 -3.61 16.99 5.37
C ARG A 60 -2.42 17.86 4.98
N PRO A 61 -1.92 18.72 5.89
CA PRO A 61 -0.79 19.62 5.62
C PRO A 61 0.50 18.85 5.29
N ASP A 62 0.63 17.62 5.80
CA ASP A 62 1.71 16.68 5.48
C ASP A 62 1.77 16.35 3.98
N LEU A 63 0.60 16.10 3.35
CA LEU A 63 0.51 15.82 1.92
C LEU A 63 0.80 17.07 1.09
N VAL A 64 0.39 18.25 1.56
CA VAL A 64 0.71 19.53 0.90
C VAL A 64 2.22 19.74 0.84
N LYS A 65 2.94 19.50 1.95
CA LYS A 65 4.41 19.57 1.98
C LYS A 65 5.04 18.61 0.97
N LYS A 66 4.55 17.36 0.89
CA LYS A 66 5.00 16.38 -0.13
C LYS A 66 4.76 16.86 -1.56
N VAL A 67 3.62 17.49 -1.83
CA VAL A 67 3.30 18.07 -3.15
C VAL A 67 4.24 19.22 -3.50
N LEU A 68 4.54 20.12 -2.55
CA LEU A 68 5.49 21.22 -2.78
C LEU A 68 6.91 20.72 -3.06
N THR A 69 7.39 19.73 -2.29
CA THR A 69 8.69 19.09 -2.56
C THR A 69 8.71 18.44 -3.94
N LYS A 70 7.63 17.75 -4.33
CA LYS A 70 7.51 17.14 -5.66
C LYS A 70 7.46 18.19 -6.77
N LEU A 71 6.78 19.32 -6.54
CA LEU A 71 6.69 20.43 -7.48
C LEU A 71 8.07 21.02 -7.80
N GLN A 72 8.89 21.22 -6.76
CA GLN A 72 10.26 21.72 -6.90
C GLN A 72 11.15 20.74 -7.68
N ARG A 73 10.98 19.43 -7.46
CA ARG A 73 11.81 18.38 -8.05
C ARG A 73 11.41 17.99 -9.48
N ASP A 74 10.11 17.72 -9.68
CA ASP A 74 9.59 17.10 -10.91
C ASP A 74 8.88 18.12 -11.83
N GLY A 75 8.71 19.36 -11.36
CA GLY A 75 8.00 20.42 -12.05
C GLY A 75 6.47 20.32 -11.95
N LEU A 76 5.79 21.36 -12.46
CA LEU A 76 4.34 21.54 -12.31
C LEU A 76 3.53 20.40 -12.94
N TRP A 77 3.80 20.07 -14.19
CA TRP A 77 2.99 19.10 -14.93
C TRP A 77 3.08 17.67 -14.41
N ALA A 78 4.25 17.23 -13.96
CA ALA A 78 4.43 15.90 -13.37
C ALA A 78 3.77 15.82 -11.99
N THR A 79 3.84 16.90 -11.22
CA THR A 79 3.22 17.00 -9.90
C THR A 79 1.71 17.02 -10.00
N LEU A 80 1.14 17.83 -10.89
CA LEU A 80 -0.31 17.87 -11.13
C LEU A 80 -0.85 16.49 -11.55
N ARG A 81 -0.17 15.79 -12.48
CA ARG A 81 -0.55 14.42 -12.85
C ARG A 81 -0.51 13.45 -11.68
N SER A 82 0.53 13.53 -10.85
CA SER A 82 0.65 12.67 -9.67
C SER A 82 -0.44 12.92 -8.64
N VAL A 83 -0.81 14.19 -8.40
CA VAL A 83 -1.90 14.55 -7.49
C VAL A 83 -3.23 14.06 -8.06
N GLN A 84 -3.46 14.30 -9.34
CA GLN A 84 -4.66 13.85 -10.05
C GLN A 84 -4.84 12.32 -9.94
N GLN A 85 -3.76 11.55 -10.12
CA GLN A 85 -3.79 10.10 -9.99
C GLN A 85 -4.14 9.62 -8.57
N GLN A 86 -3.62 10.30 -7.52
CA GLN A 86 -3.97 9.97 -6.13
C GLN A 86 -5.42 10.32 -5.80
N LEU A 87 -5.95 11.41 -6.38
CA LEU A 87 -7.34 11.80 -6.21
C LEU A 87 -8.31 10.87 -6.97
N ASP A 88 -7.97 10.43 -8.17
CA ASP A 88 -8.84 9.55 -8.96
C ASP A 88 -8.85 8.09 -8.45
N ARG A 89 -8.13 7.79 -7.36
CA ARG A 89 -8.07 6.44 -6.77
C ARG A 89 -9.39 6.07 -6.07
N TRP A 90 -9.73 4.80 -6.14
CA TRP A 90 -10.76 4.18 -5.30
C TRP A 90 -10.13 3.60 -4.03
N MET A 91 -10.75 3.84 -2.88
CA MET A 91 -10.35 3.24 -1.61
C MET A 91 -11.42 2.23 -1.16
N PRO A 92 -11.01 1.10 -0.58
CA PRO A 92 -11.95 0.20 0.07
C PRO A 92 -12.44 0.83 1.38
N LEU A 93 -13.67 0.52 1.76
CA LEU A 93 -14.25 0.87 3.07
C LEU A 93 -14.33 -0.38 3.96
N GLY A 94 -14.46 -0.18 5.27
CA GLY A 94 -14.42 -1.23 6.28
C GLY A 94 -13.01 -1.54 6.80
N TYR A 95 -12.98 -1.99 8.05
CA TYR A 95 -11.77 -2.42 8.74
C TYR A 95 -12.01 -3.48 9.82
N SER A 96 -13.25 -3.99 9.93
CA SER A 96 -13.67 -4.95 10.96
C SER A 96 -14.76 -5.85 10.38
N CYS A 97 -14.48 -7.14 10.29
CA CYS A 97 -15.43 -8.13 9.79
C CYS A 97 -15.25 -9.49 10.47
N ALA A 98 -16.20 -10.39 10.27
CA ALA A 98 -16.20 -11.74 10.81
C ALA A 98 -16.81 -12.71 9.80
N GLY A 99 -16.32 -13.94 9.79
CA GLY A 99 -16.83 -14.98 8.91
C GLY A 99 -15.96 -16.24 8.92
N GLU A 100 -16.05 -17.03 7.86
CA GLU A 100 -15.44 -18.36 7.79
C GLU A 100 -14.22 -18.37 6.86
N ILE A 101 -13.15 -19.06 7.28
CA ILE A 101 -11.97 -19.30 6.44
C ILE A 101 -12.34 -20.31 5.35
N VAL A 102 -12.26 -19.90 4.08
CA VAL A 102 -12.54 -20.77 2.92
C VAL A 102 -11.27 -21.21 2.18
N ALA A 103 -10.14 -20.52 2.39
CA ALA A 103 -8.83 -20.92 1.90
C ALA A 103 -7.73 -20.33 2.79
N ALA A 104 -6.55 -20.94 2.81
CA ALA A 104 -5.40 -20.46 3.54
C ALA A 104 -4.15 -20.51 2.67
N GLY A 105 -3.27 -19.51 2.83
CA GLY A 105 -1.98 -19.47 2.15
C GLY A 105 -1.01 -20.50 2.73
N PRO A 106 0.03 -20.88 1.96
CA PRO A 106 0.94 -21.96 2.32
C PRO A 106 1.79 -21.69 3.58
N ALA A 107 1.92 -20.43 4.01
CA ALA A 107 2.69 -20.05 5.20
C ALA A 107 1.83 -19.86 6.46
N VAL A 108 0.51 -20.02 6.38
CA VAL A 108 -0.40 -19.95 7.54
C VAL A 108 -0.14 -21.13 8.47
N ARG A 109 -0.06 -20.87 9.77
CA ARG A 109 0.26 -21.91 10.76
C ARG A 109 -0.83 -22.15 11.80
N HIS A 110 -1.60 -21.12 12.15
CA HIS A 110 -2.44 -21.14 13.36
C HIS A 110 -3.93 -21.38 13.08
N PHE A 111 -4.33 -21.49 11.82
CA PHE A 111 -5.73 -21.56 11.42
C PHE A 111 -6.02 -22.70 10.46
N ARG A 112 -7.29 -23.08 10.36
CA ARG A 112 -7.77 -24.14 9.46
C ARG A 112 -8.95 -23.65 8.63
N VAL A 113 -9.08 -24.16 7.41
CA VAL A 113 -10.27 -23.95 6.58
C VAL A 113 -11.51 -24.48 7.31
N GLY A 114 -12.63 -23.78 7.22
CA GLY A 114 -13.88 -24.03 7.94
C GLY A 114 -13.99 -23.33 9.30
N GLN A 115 -12.91 -22.75 9.82
CA GLN A 115 -12.92 -22.06 11.10
C GLN A 115 -13.51 -20.65 10.99
N ARG A 116 -14.30 -20.23 11.98
CA ARG A 116 -14.83 -18.87 12.10
C ARG A 116 -13.82 -17.94 12.75
N VAL A 117 -13.60 -16.77 12.15
CA VAL A 117 -12.63 -15.76 12.60
C VAL A 117 -13.19 -14.34 12.53
N ALA A 118 -12.77 -13.51 13.48
CA ALA A 118 -12.92 -12.06 13.40
C ALA A 118 -11.62 -11.45 12.86
N CYS A 119 -11.75 -10.47 11.97
CA CYS A 119 -10.66 -9.90 11.19
C CYS A 119 -10.58 -8.39 11.39
N ALA A 120 -9.35 -7.86 11.37
CA ALA A 120 -9.05 -6.45 11.54
C ALA A 120 -8.18 -5.90 10.39
N GLY A 121 -8.17 -4.58 10.28
CA GLY A 121 -7.22 -3.82 9.46
C GLY A 121 -7.87 -3.04 8.33
N ALA A 122 -7.62 -1.73 8.28
CA ALA A 122 -8.11 -0.87 7.21
C ALA A 122 -7.43 -1.20 5.88
N GLY A 123 -8.22 -1.45 4.83
CA GLY A 123 -7.72 -1.96 3.56
C GLY A 123 -7.50 -3.47 3.53
N ILE A 124 -7.76 -4.17 4.63
CA ILE A 124 -7.57 -5.63 4.79
C ILE A 124 -8.91 -6.30 5.10
N ALA A 125 -9.55 -5.96 6.23
CA ALA A 125 -10.85 -6.45 6.67
C ALA A 125 -11.97 -5.51 6.20
N ASN A 126 -12.18 -5.47 4.89
CA ASN A 126 -13.06 -4.51 4.22
C ASN A 126 -14.53 -4.95 4.28
N HIS A 127 -15.44 -4.02 3.98
CA HIS A 127 -16.84 -4.30 3.68
C HIS A 127 -16.94 -5.00 2.32
N ALA A 128 -16.70 -6.30 2.32
CA ALA A 128 -16.57 -7.13 1.13
C ALA A 128 -17.02 -8.56 1.43
N GLU A 129 -17.54 -9.28 0.43
CA GLU A 129 -17.97 -10.68 0.62
C GLU A 129 -16.79 -11.61 0.97
N TYR A 130 -15.58 -11.29 0.49
CA TYR A 130 -14.36 -12.05 0.80
C TYR A 130 -13.20 -11.10 1.10
N ASN A 131 -12.40 -11.44 2.11
CA ASN A 131 -11.23 -10.66 2.51
C ASN A 131 -9.99 -11.57 2.60
N ALA A 132 -8.85 -11.12 2.06
CA ALA A 132 -7.57 -11.80 2.18
C ALA A 132 -6.76 -11.18 3.34
N VAL A 133 -6.83 -11.80 4.52
CA VAL A 133 -6.39 -11.23 5.80
C VAL A 133 -5.14 -11.95 6.31
N PRO A 134 -4.04 -11.25 6.66
CA PRO A 134 -2.89 -11.85 7.35
C PRO A 134 -3.30 -12.56 8.64
N GLU A 135 -2.71 -13.72 8.95
CA GLU A 135 -3.15 -14.56 10.08
C GLU A 135 -3.10 -13.82 11.44
N LEU A 136 -2.13 -12.92 11.65
CA LEU A 136 -2.00 -12.12 12.88
C LEU A 136 -2.97 -10.94 12.99
N LEU A 137 -3.79 -10.70 11.95
CA LEU A 137 -4.91 -9.76 11.98
C LEU A 137 -6.27 -10.48 12.05
N ALA A 138 -6.26 -11.79 12.31
CA ALA A 138 -7.46 -12.60 12.53
C ALA A 138 -7.40 -13.27 13.91
N ALA A 139 -8.56 -13.41 14.58
CA ALA A 139 -8.69 -14.14 15.83
C ALA A 139 -9.85 -15.15 15.75
N PRO A 140 -9.71 -16.35 16.34
CA PRO A 140 -10.76 -17.36 16.31
C PRO A 140 -12.01 -16.87 17.06
N ILE A 141 -13.19 -17.10 16.47
CA ILE A 141 -14.47 -16.81 17.12
C ILE A 141 -14.81 -17.98 18.05
N PRO A 142 -15.00 -17.75 19.36
CA PRO A 142 -15.41 -18.80 20.29
C PRO A 142 -16.78 -19.41 19.93
N ASP A 143 -17.00 -20.65 20.37
CA ASP A 143 -18.29 -21.31 20.22
C ASP A 143 -19.40 -20.50 20.92
N GLY A 144 -20.57 -20.44 20.29
CA GLY A 144 -21.72 -19.66 20.78
C GLY A 144 -21.68 -18.15 20.46
N VAL A 145 -20.54 -17.59 20.02
CA VAL A 145 -20.47 -16.19 19.57
C VAL A 145 -20.94 -16.08 18.11
N ALA A 146 -21.91 -15.19 17.86
CA ALA A 146 -22.41 -14.89 16.52
C ALA A 146 -21.41 -14.03 15.73
N CYS A 147 -21.36 -14.20 14.41
CA CYS A 147 -20.48 -13.39 13.55
C CYS A 147 -20.82 -11.89 13.61
N GLU A 148 -22.09 -11.51 13.81
CA GLU A 148 -22.46 -10.11 14.01
C GLU A 148 -21.78 -9.49 15.23
N ASP A 149 -21.76 -10.20 16.37
CA ASP A 149 -21.08 -9.74 17.58
C ASP A 149 -19.56 -9.75 17.40
N ALA A 150 -19.02 -10.78 16.75
CA ALA A 150 -17.60 -10.88 16.45
C ALA A 150 -17.10 -9.78 15.50
N ALA A 151 -17.96 -9.22 14.63
CA ALA A 151 -17.60 -8.10 13.77
C ALA A 151 -17.23 -6.83 14.56
N TYR A 152 -17.56 -6.75 15.85
CA TYR A 152 -17.12 -5.68 16.76
C TYR A 152 -15.68 -5.84 17.27
N ALA A 153 -15.01 -6.97 16.99
CA ALA A 153 -13.72 -7.31 17.58
C ALA A 153 -12.67 -6.21 17.43
N THR A 154 -12.54 -5.60 16.26
CA THR A 154 -11.54 -4.52 16.06
C THR A 154 -11.82 -3.31 16.94
N LEU A 155 -13.09 -2.92 17.11
CA LEU A 155 -13.46 -1.79 17.97
C LEU A 155 -13.30 -2.15 19.45
N GLY A 156 -13.66 -3.38 19.81
CA GLY A 156 -13.42 -3.93 21.14
C GLY A 156 -11.94 -3.94 21.51
N ALA A 157 -11.09 -4.35 20.58
CA ALA A 157 -9.64 -4.32 20.72
C ALA A 157 -9.08 -2.90 20.87
N ILE A 158 -9.64 -1.91 20.15
CA ILE A 158 -9.28 -0.49 20.34
C ILE A 158 -9.63 -0.01 21.75
N ALA A 159 -10.84 -0.35 22.23
CA ALA A 159 -11.26 0.00 23.59
C ALA A 159 -10.37 -0.68 24.66
N LEU A 160 -10.09 -1.98 24.50
CA LEU A 160 -9.19 -2.74 25.36
C LEU A 160 -7.79 -2.13 25.43
N GLN A 161 -7.22 -1.72 24.29
CA GLN A 161 -5.90 -1.09 24.29
C GLN A 161 -5.90 0.23 25.06
N GLY A 162 -6.97 1.03 24.95
CA GLY A 162 -7.15 2.23 25.77
C GLY A 162 -7.17 1.91 27.27
N ILE A 163 -7.90 0.87 27.66
CA ILE A 163 -8.00 0.42 29.05
C ILE A 163 -6.66 -0.12 29.57
N ARG A 164 -5.91 -0.85 28.74
CA ARG A 164 -4.57 -1.36 29.08
C ARG A 164 -3.55 -0.24 29.27
N ASN A 165 -3.61 0.80 28.45
CA ASN A 165 -2.79 1.99 28.64
C ASN A 165 -3.18 2.79 29.89
N ALA A 166 -4.45 2.69 30.32
CA ALA A 166 -4.91 3.26 31.58
C ALA A 166 -4.38 2.48 32.79
N ASP A 167 -3.93 1.24 32.61
CA ASP A 167 -3.40 0.34 33.65
C ASP A 167 -4.31 0.24 34.88
N VAL A 168 -5.62 0.16 34.61
CA VAL A 168 -6.63 0.21 35.67
C VAL A 168 -6.65 -1.06 36.50
N GLN A 169 -6.93 -0.91 37.79
CA GLN A 169 -7.01 -2.00 38.76
C GLN A 169 -8.45 -2.23 39.24
N VAL A 170 -8.71 -3.42 39.78
CA VAL A 170 -10.02 -3.78 40.35
C VAL A 170 -10.39 -2.77 41.44
N GLY A 171 -11.61 -2.21 41.37
CA GLY A 171 -12.13 -1.24 42.31
C GLY A 171 -11.84 0.23 41.98
N GLU A 172 -10.98 0.53 41.01
CA GLU A 172 -10.70 1.92 40.61
C GLU A 172 -11.91 2.59 39.94
N TYR A 173 -12.00 3.92 40.08
CA TYR A 173 -13.03 4.78 39.50
C TYR A 173 -12.57 5.35 38.17
N VAL A 174 -13.28 4.99 37.10
CA VAL A 174 -12.91 5.34 35.73
C VAL A 174 -14.03 6.13 35.06
N VAL A 175 -13.67 7.24 34.42
CA VAL A 175 -14.61 8.06 33.65
C VAL A 175 -14.39 7.88 32.15
N VAL A 176 -15.43 7.56 31.41
CA VAL A 176 -15.42 7.47 29.94
C VAL A 176 -16.07 8.73 29.36
N ILE A 177 -15.29 9.57 28.66
CA ILE A 177 -15.79 10.78 27.99
C ILE A 177 -16.08 10.47 26.52
N GLY A 178 -17.35 10.60 26.14
CA GLY A 178 -17.92 10.15 24.87
C GLY A 178 -18.48 8.73 25.02
N LEU A 179 -19.78 8.57 24.77
CA LEU A 179 -20.51 7.29 24.83
C LEU A 179 -21.03 6.88 23.45
N GLY A 180 -20.23 7.19 22.42
CA GLY A 180 -20.34 6.55 21.11
C GLY A 180 -19.93 5.08 21.19
N LEU A 181 -19.76 4.43 20.03
CA LEU A 181 -19.61 2.97 20.01
C LEU A 181 -18.40 2.44 20.81
N LEU A 182 -17.23 3.10 20.70
CA LEU A 182 -16.06 2.78 21.50
C LEU A 182 -16.29 3.01 23.01
N GLY A 183 -16.98 4.10 23.37
CA GLY A 183 -17.29 4.42 24.76
C GLY A 183 -18.22 3.39 25.40
N GLN A 184 -19.24 2.93 24.68
CA GLN A 184 -20.15 1.88 25.15
C GLN A 184 -19.43 0.54 25.37
N LEU A 185 -18.51 0.17 24.48
CA LEU A 185 -17.67 -1.02 24.66
C LEU A 185 -16.72 -0.84 25.84
N ALA A 186 -16.08 0.34 25.98
CA ALA A 186 -15.17 0.64 27.08
C ALA A 186 -15.88 0.54 28.44
N VAL A 187 -17.13 1.03 28.55
CA VAL A 187 -17.94 0.90 29.78
C VAL A 187 -18.12 -0.56 30.17
N GLN A 188 -18.55 -1.41 29.24
CA GLN A 188 -18.78 -2.84 29.51
C GLN A 188 -17.47 -3.55 29.89
N ILE A 189 -16.38 -3.27 29.19
CA ILE A 189 -15.07 -3.89 29.46
C ILE A 189 -14.52 -3.45 30.81
N LEU A 190 -14.59 -2.16 31.15
CA LEU A 190 -14.17 -1.64 32.47
C LEU A 190 -14.99 -2.25 33.59
N LYS A 191 -16.30 -2.42 33.38
CA LYS A 191 -17.16 -3.10 34.36
C LYS A 191 -16.75 -4.55 34.54
N ALA A 192 -16.45 -5.26 33.45
CA ALA A 192 -15.94 -6.64 33.50
C ALA A 192 -14.56 -6.73 34.17
N ALA A 193 -13.74 -5.68 34.07
CA ALA A 193 -12.45 -5.58 34.77
C ALA A 193 -12.59 -5.25 36.27
N GLY A 194 -13.81 -5.08 36.79
CA GLY A 194 -14.07 -4.80 38.20
C GLY A 194 -13.95 -3.33 38.58
N CYS A 195 -13.89 -2.41 37.61
CA CYS A 195 -13.85 -0.97 37.88
C CYS A 195 -15.24 -0.40 38.21
N GLN A 196 -15.27 0.72 38.91
CA GLN A 196 -16.42 1.60 39.03
C GLN A 196 -16.42 2.57 37.85
N VAL A 197 -17.51 2.63 37.08
CA VAL A 197 -17.50 3.34 35.78
C VAL A 197 -18.54 4.46 35.73
N ALA A 198 -18.13 5.65 35.33
CA ALA A 198 -19.02 6.74 34.97
C ALA A 198 -18.87 7.10 33.49
N GLY A 199 -19.98 7.33 32.79
CA GLY A 199 -20.00 7.69 31.37
C GLY A 199 -20.50 9.12 31.15
N LEU A 200 -19.80 9.92 30.36
CA LEU A 200 -20.19 11.29 30.02
C LEU A 200 -20.47 11.44 28.52
N ASP A 201 -21.68 11.85 28.14
CA ASP A 201 -22.06 12.13 26.73
C ASP A 201 -23.21 13.14 26.66
N PRO A 202 -23.24 14.04 25.67
CA PRO A 202 -24.32 15.00 25.53
C PRO A 202 -25.67 14.35 25.18
N VAL A 203 -25.68 13.16 24.54
CA VAL A 203 -26.88 12.50 24.04
C VAL A 203 -27.54 11.63 25.13
N PRO A 204 -28.78 11.92 25.57
CA PRO A 204 -29.45 11.18 26.64
C PRO A 204 -29.55 9.67 26.38
N ALA A 205 -29.96 9.26 25.18
CA ALA A 205 -30.10 7.84 24.83
C ALA A 205 -28.79 7.05 24.95
N ARG A 206 -27.63 7.69 24.72
CA ARG A 206 -26.31 7.05 24.90
C ARG A 206 -25.97 6.87 26.38
N ARG A 207 -26.42 7.80 27.24
CA ARG A 207 -26.25 7.69 28.69
C ARG A 207 -27.08 6.53 29.26
N GLU A 208 -28.33 6.41 28.83
CA GLU A 208 -29.21 5.29 29.21
C GLU A 208 -28.63 3.93 28.77
N LEU A 209 -28.09 3.87 27.55
CA LEU A 209 -27.41 2.67 27.07
C LEU A 209 -26.16 2.33 27.89
N ALA A 210 -25.38 3.33 28.33
CA ALA A 210 -24.21 3.10 29.16
C ALA A 210 -24.58 2.55 30.56
N LEU A 211 -25.69 3.02 31.14
CA LEU A 211 -26.24 2.44 32.39
C LEU A 211 -26.63 0.97 32.17
N THR A 212 -27.30 0.67 31.06
CA THR A 212 -27.64 -0.71 30.66
C THR A 212 -26.39 -1.57 30.43
N GLY A 213 -25.29 -0.95 29.98
CA GLY A 213 -23.97 -1.55 29.82
C GLY A 213 -23.17 -1.69 31.12
N GLY A 214 -23.69 -1.24 32.26
CA GLY A 214 -23.09 -1.43 33.58
C GLY A 214 -22.36 -0.22 34.16
N ALA A 215 -22.47 0.97 33.56
CA ALA A 215 -22.00 2.19 34.19
C ALA A 215 -22.78 2.47 35.49
N SER A 216 -22.06 2.85 36.55
CA SER A 216 -22.64 3.27 37.82
C SER A 216 -23.26 4.67 37.74
N LEU A 217 -22.73 5.52 36.85
CA LEU A 217 -23.25 6.86 36.57
C LEU A 217 -23.21 7.15 35.07
N ALA A 218 -24.19 7.90 34.57
CA ALA A 218 -24.17 8.44 33.22
C ALA A 218 -24.66 9.89 33.20
N LEU A 219 -23.80 10.82 32.80
CA LEU A 219 -23.97 12.27 33.02
C LEU A 219 -23.73 13.09 31.74
N PRO A 220 -24.30 14.30 31.60
CA PRO A 220 -23.87 15.24 30.56
C PRO A 220 -22.42 15.71 30.79
N PRO A 221 -21.70 16.20 29.76
CA PRO A 221 -20.33 16.70 29.91
C PRO A 221 -20.31 18.18 30.33
N ASP A 222 -20.87 18.50 31.50
CA ASP A 222 -20.99 19.86 32.04
C ASP A 222 -20.33 20.04 33.41
N SER A 223 -20.32 21.27 33.93
CA SER A 223 -19.68 21.60 35.21
C SER A 223 -20.36 20.95 36.41
N ALA A 224 -21.70 20.76 36.37
CA ALA A 224 -22.42 20.06 37.43
C ALA A 224 -21.98 18.60 37.56
N SER A 225 -21.64 17.97 36.44
CA SER A 225 -21.16 16.59 36.38
C SER A 225 -19.79 16.39 37.02
N ILE A 226 -18.95 17.45 37.09
CA ILE A 226 -17.68 17.41 37.82
C ILE A 226 -17.94 17.20 39.32
N SER A 227 -18.88 17.95 39.90
CA SER A 227 -19.26 17.83 41.31
C SER A 227 -19.89 16.47 41.61
N ALA A 228 -20.71 15.93 40.69
CA ALA A 228 -21.31 14.61 40.83
C ALA A 228 -20.24 13.50 40.82
N VAL A 229 -19.29 13.55 39.88
CA VAL A 229 -18.17 12.59 39.83
C VAL A 229 -17.31 12.70 41.08
N ARG A 230 -17.01 13.90 41.57
CA ARG A 230 -16.30 14.08 42.85
C ARG A 230 -17.04 13.44 44.01
N THR A 231 -18.35 13.65 44.12
CA THR A 231 -19.16 13.05 45.19
C THR A 231 -19.13 11.53 45.12
N TRP A 232 -19.27 10.96 43.93
CA TRP A 232 -19.23 9.51 43.69
C TRP A 232 -17.85 8.89 43.95
N THR A 233 -16.78 9.65 43.77
CA THR A 233 -15.39 9.26 44.05
C THR A 233 -14.91 9.70 45.44
N HIS A 234 -15.83 9.92 46.38
CA HIS A 234 -15.52 10.31 47.77
C HIS A 234 -14.64 11.58 47.90
N GLY A 235 -14.82 12.52 46.98
CA GLY A 235 -14.14 13.81 46.92
C GLY A 235 -12.82 13.81 46.14
N LEU A 236 -12.30 12.64 45.75
CA LEU A 236 -10.95 12.51 45.19
C LEU A 236 -10.86 12.86 43.70
N GLY A 237 -11.87 12.49 42.91
CA GLY A 237 -11.79 12.45 41.45
C GLY A 237 -11.47 11.05 40.93
N ALA A 238 -11.51 10.87 39.61
CA ALA A 238 -11.34 9.56 38.97
C ALA A 238 -9.87 9.16 38.82
N ASP A 239 -9.57 7.87 39.02
CA ASP A 239 -8.25 7.25 38.87
C ASP A 239 -7.75 7.25 37.42
N ALA A 240 -8.68 7.11 36.48
CA ALA A 240 -8.40 7.15 35.06
C ALA A 240 -9.55 7.79 34.27
N ILE A 241 -9.20 8.43 33.16
CA ILE A 241 -10.15 9.01 32.22
C ILE A 241 -9.86 8.44 30.83
N ILE A 242 -10.87 7.86 30.20
CA ILE A 242 -10.78 7.35 28.82
C ILE A 242 -11.60 8.27 27.90
N ILE A 243 -10.91 9.00 27.03
CA ILE A 243 -11.54 9.89 26.05
C ILE A 243 -11.79 9.10 24.78
N THR A 244 -13.05 8.78 24.49
CA THR A 244 -13.49 8.14 23.24
C THR A 244 -14.29 9.09 22.33
N ALA A 245 -14.51 10.34 22.77
CA ALA A 245 -15.16 11.37 22.00
C ALA A 245 -14.43 11.67 20.67
N ALA A 246 -15.21 12.07 19.65
CA ALA A 246 -14.70 12.51 18.35
C ALA A 246 -15.18 13.95 18.08
N THR A 247 -14.28 14.93 18.18
CA THR A 247 -14.56 16.36 18.02
C THR A 247 -13.29 17.13 17.66
N SER A 248 -13.38 18.30 17.02
CA SER A 248 -12.22 19.19 16.87
C SER A 248 -11.93 20.01 18.13
N SER A 249 -12.84 20.02 19.11
CA SER A 249 -12.72 20.81 20.33
C SER A 249 -11.68 20.21 21.30
N ASN A 250 -11.04 21.08 22.08
CA ASN A 250 -10.16 20.71 23.19
C ASN A 250 -10.91 20.37 24.49
N ALA A 251 -12.22 20.65 24.54
CA ALA A 251 -13.04 20.50 25.75
C ALA A 251 -12.95 19.11 26.42
N PRO A 252 -12.87 17.96 25.71
CA PRO A 252 -12.71 16.67 26.37
C PRO A 252 -11.41 16.53 27.17
N VAL A 253 -10.31 17.13 26.69
CA VAL A 253 -8.99 17.09 27.36
C VAL A 253 -8.96 17.99 28.60
N GLU A 254 -9.64 19.13 28.52
CA GLU A 254 -9.83 20.05 29.65
C GLU A 254 -10.72 19.43 30.73
N LEU A 255 -11.87 18.88 30.33
CA LEU A 255 -12.80 18.20 31.23
C LEU A 255 -12.15 16.98 31.91
N ALA A 256 -11.34 16.22 31.19
CA ALA A 256 -10.58 15.11 31.77
C ALA A 256 -9.70 15.56 32.94
N ALA A 257 -9.05 16.73 32.82
CA ALA A 257 -8.20 17.28 33.87
C ALA A 257 -8.99 17.66 35.12
N GLU A 258 -10.22 18.17 34.95
CA GLU A 258 -11.10 18.54 36.07
C GLU A 258 -11.62 17.33 36.83
N LEU A 259 -11.96 16.26 36.11
CA LEU A 259 -12.50 15.00 36.65
C LEU A 259 -11.42 14.13 37.30
N ALA A 260 -10.17 14.26 36.85
CA ALA A 260 -9.02 13.55 37.36
C ALA A 260 -8.75 13.83 38.84
N ARG A 261 -8.41 12.78 39.61
CA ARG A 261 -7.69 12.95 40.87
C ARG A 261 -6.22 13.32 40.63
N ASP A 262 -5.53 13.66 41.71
CA ASP A 262 -4.07 13.76 41.72
C ASP A 262 -3.43 12.44 41.24
N ARG A 263 -2.45 12.52 40.34
CA ARG A 263 -1.74 11.42 39.66
C ARG A 263 -2.62 10.47 38.85
N ALA A 264 -3.75 10.95 38.34
CA ALA A 264 -4.59 10.16 37.45
C ALA A 264 -4.00 10.02 36.04
N ARG A 265 -4.52 9.06 35.29
CA ARG A 265 -4.13 8.74 33.91
C ARG A 265 -5.23 9.15 32.93
N VAL A 266 -4.90 9.97 31.93
CA VAL A 266 -5.81 10.41 30.87
C VAL A 266 -5.40 9.73 29.57
N ILE A 267 -6.27 8.86 29.05
CA ILE A 267 -6.03 8.09 27.83
C ILE A 267 -6.92 8.60 26.71
N MET A 268 -6.29 9.13 25.66
CA MET A 268 -6.99 9.54 24.45
C MET A 268 -7.06 8.37 23.46
N VAL A 269 -8.27 7.87 23.23
CA VAL A 269 -8.58 6.81 22.25
C VAL A 269 -9.30 7.38 21.03
N GLY A 270 -10.21 8.34 21.25
CA GLY A 270 -10.92 9.07 20.20
C GLY A 270 -10.05 10.15 19.54
N VAL A 271 -10.67 10.99 18.72
CA VAL A 271 -10.00 12.10 18.02
C VAL A 271 -10.53 13.41 18.58
N THR A 272 -9.72 14.11 19.38
CA THR A 272 -10.06 15.41 19.99
C THR A 272 -8.99 16.47 19.70
N GLY A 273 -9.23 17.72 20.11
CA GLY A 273 -8.14 18.68 20.28
C GLY A 273 -7.08 18.12 21.22
N MET A 274 -5.81 18.48 20.98
CA MET A 274 -4.64 17.98 21.72
C MET A 274 -3.85 19.10 22.42
N ASN A 275 -4.50 20.23 22.72
CA ASN A 275 -3.86 21.33 23.44
C ASN A 275 -3.94 21.07 24.94
N ILE A 276 -2.94 20.41 25.52
CA ILE A 276 -2.96 20.00 26.92
C ILE A 276 -2.85 21.23 27.83
N PRO A 277 -3.85 21.52 28.70
CA PRO A 277 -3.81 22.67 29.58
C PRO A 277 -2.76 22.47 30.69
N ARG A 278 -1.66 23.22 30.62
CA ARG A 278 -0.49 23.03 31.49
C ARG A 278 -0.82 23.06 32.99
N LYS A 279 -1.57 24.06 33.46
CA LYS A 279 -1.82 24.27 34.89
C LYS A 279 -2.44 23.05 35.58
N PRO A 280 -3.64 22.57 35.19
CA PRO A 280 -4.27 21.44 35.90
C PRO A 280 -3.52 20.11 35.71
N TYR A 281 -2.87 19.89 34.57
CA TYR A 281 -2.05 18.68 34.35
C TYR A 281 -0.77 18.70 35.20
N TYR A 282 -0.15 19.88 35.37
CA TYR A 282 1.05 20.04 36.17
C TYR A 282 0.74 19.95 37.68
N GLU A 283 -0.29 20.65 38.15
CA GLU A 283 -0.66 20.68 39.57
C GLU A 283 -1.08 19.32 40.11
N LYS A 284 -1.71 18.48 39.27
CA LYS A 284 -2.14 17.12 39.62
C LYS A 284 -1.20 16.03 39.14
N GLU A 285 -0.05 16.37 38.53
CA GLU A 285 0.90 15.39 37.98
C GLU A 285 0.23 14.34 37.05
N LEU A 286 -0.64 14.79 36.15
CA LEU A 286 -1.43 13.89 35.29
C LEU A 286 -0.57 13.28 34.18
N THR A 287 -0.77 11.98 33.93
CA THR A 287 -0.19 11.30 32.76
C THR A 287 -1.17 11.37 31.60
N PHE A 288 -0.70 11.80 30.42
CA PHE A 288 -1.50 11.83 29.19
C PHE A 288 -0.95 10.87 28.13
N ILE A 289 -1.75 9.91 27.67
CA ILE A 289 -1.34 8.89 26.70
C ILE A 289 -2.26 8.94 25.48
N VAL A 290 -1.65 8.96 24.29
CA VAL A 290 -2.38 8.74 23.03
C VAL A 290 -2.37 7.25 22.72
N SER A 291 -3.54 6.62 22.78
CA SER A 291 -3.67 5.17 22.58
C SER A 291 -3.45 4.78 21.12
N ARG A 292 -2.56 3.81 20.88
CA ARG A 292 -2.30 3.28 19.54
C ARG A 292 -3.36 2.25 19.15
N SER A 293 -4.44 2.69 18.50
CA SER A 293 -5.46 1.82 17.88
C SER A 293 -5.76 0.56 18.72
N TYR A 294 -5.62 -0.65 18.17
CA TYR A 294 -5.78 -1.92 18.88
C TYR A 294 -4.46 -2.58 19.34
N GLY A 295 -3.37 -1.80 19.45
CA GLY A 295 -2.18 -2.16 20.23
C GLY A 295 -0.87 -2.42 19.47
N PRO A 296 0.13 -3.01 20.17
CA PRO A 296 1.40 -3.49 19.59
C PRO A 296 1.19 -4.43 18.40
N GLY A 297 2.03 -4.30 17.37
CA GLY A 297 1.83 -4.86 16.03
C GLY A 297 1.41 -3.80 15.01
N ARG A 298 0.58 -2.84 15.44
CA ARG A 298 0.09 -1.79 14.55
C ARG A 298 1.25 -0.91 14.06
N TYR A 299 1.31 -0.72 12.74
CA TYR A 299 2.38 0.00 12.03
C TYR A 299 3.73 -0.74 12.00
N ASP A 300 3.73 -2.03 12.30
CA ASP A 300 4.88 -2.91 12.14
C ASP A 300 4.62 -3.90 10.99
N PRO A 301 5.25 -3.70 9.81
CA PRO A 301 5.08 -4.60 8.68
C PRO A 301 5.51 -6.05 8.97
N ASP A 302 6.47 -6.28 9.86
CA ASP A 302 6.89 -7.64 10.21
C ASP A 302 5.76 -8.40 10.91
N TYR A 303 4.98 -7.70 11.74
CA TYR A 303 3.80 -8.25 12.37
C TYR A 303 2.60 -8.31 11.40
N GLU A 304 2.18 -7.17 10.84
CA GLU A 304 0.94 -7.05 10.06
C GLU A 304 1.01 -7.73 8.69
N GLU A 305 2.16 -7.70 8.02
CA GLU A 305 2.33 -8.23 6.66
C GLU A 305 3.07 -9.58 6.65
N HIS A 306 4.16 -9.71 7.40
CA HIS A 306 5.03 -10.91 7.34
C HIS A 306 4.62 -12.01 8.32
N GLY A 307 3.77 -11.73 9.31
CA GLY A 307 3.28 -12.73 10.26
C GLY A 307 4.30 -13.12 11.32
N HIS A 308 5.26 -12.24 11.61
CA HIS A 308 6.21 -12.41 12.70
C HIS A 308 5.64 -11.85 14.00
N ASP A 309 5.09 -12.73 14.83
CA ASP A 309 4.54 -12.34 16.14
C ASP A 309 5.66 -12.01 17.15
N TYR A 310 5.33 -11.18 18.14
CA TYR A 310 6.22 -10.90 19.26
C TYR A 310 6.16 -12.05 20.27
N PRO A 311 7.30 -12.41 20.89
CA PRO A 311 7.28 -13.43 21.91
C PRO A 311 6.40 -12.97 23.09
N PRO A 312 5.46 -13.81 23.55
CA PRO A 312 4.38 -13.40 24.45
C PRO A 312 4.87 -12.94 25.84
N GLY A 313 6.07 -13.35 26.25
CA GLY A 313 6.70 -12.90 27.49
C GLY A 313 7.19 -11.43 27.45
N TYR A 314 7.45 -10.88 26.27
CA TYR A 314 7.88 -9.48 26.12
C TYR A 314 6.69 -8.57 25.81
N ILE A 315 5.85 -8.98 24.85
CA ILE A 315 4.66 -8.23 24.45
C ILE A 315 3.46 -9.15 24.64
N ARG A 316 2.81 -9.09 25.80
CA ARG A 316 1.65 -9.95 26.09
C ARG A 316 0.47 -9.67 25.19
N TRP A 317 0.22 -8.39 24.89
CA TRP A 317 -1.00 -7.92 24.25
C TRP A 317 -0.69 -7.29 22.90
N THR A 318 -0.84 -8.07 21.84
CA THR A 318 -0.73 -7.62 20.45
C THR A 318 -2.10 -7.32 19.86
N GLU A 319 -2.15 -6.81 18.63
CA GLU A 319 -3.39 -6.62 17.87
C GLU A 319 -4.28 -7.87 17.90
N GLN A 320 -3.72 -9.05 17.57
CA GLN A 320 -4.45 -10.31 17.56
C GLN A 320 -4.97 -10.70 18.95
N ARG A 321 -4.13 -10.57 19.97
CA ARG A 321 -4.48 -10.97 21.35
C ARG A 321 -5.47 -10.00 21.98
N ASN A 322 -5.51 -8.73 21.55
CA ASN A 322 -6.59 -7.80 21.89
C ASN A 322 -7.92 -8.24 21.23
N LEU A 323 -7.92 -8.67 19.96
CA LEU A 323 -9.12 -9.23 19.32
C LEU A 323 -9.62 -10.47 20.06
N GLN A 324 -8.72 -11.41 20.36
CA GLN A 324 -9.05 -12.64 21.08
C GLN A 324 -9.64 -12.33 22.48
N ALA A 325 -8.97 -11.48 23.27
CA ALA A 325 -9.46 -11.12 24.60
C ALA A 325 -10.84 -10.46 24.57
N PHE A 326 -11.13 -9.66 23.55
CA PHE A 326 -12.47 -9.11 23.36
C PHE A 326 -13.50 -10.21 23.08
N LEU A 327 -13.20 -11.13 22.16
CA LEU A 327 -14.12 -12.22 21.83
C LEU A 327 -14.38 -13.14 23.02
N GLU A 328 -13.39 -13.37 23.88
CA GLU A 328 -13.54 -14.10 25.14
C GLU A 328 -14.51 -13.39 26.10
N LEU A 329 -14.45 -12.05 26.20
CA LEU A 329 -15.41 -11.26 26.99
C LEU A 329 -16.83 -11.32 26.42
N VAL A 330 -16.97 -11.40 25.09
CA VAL A 330 -18.27 -11.59 24.43
C VAL A 330 -18.81 -12.99 24.69
N ALA A 331 -17.98 -14.02 24.57
CA ALA A 331 -18.35 -15.40 24.86
C ALA A 331 -18.79 -15.59 26.33
N ALA A 332 -18.13 -14.90 27.26
CA ALA A 332 -18.50 -14.90 28.68
C ALA A 332 -19.79 -14.12 28.98
N GLY A 333 -20.34 -13.37 28.01
CA GLY A 333 -21.52 -12.52 28.19
C GLY A 333 -21.26 -11.21 28.94
N SER A 334 -20.02 -10.96 29.39
CA SER A 334 -19.61 -9.73 30.08
C SER A 334 -19.61 -8.51 29.18
N VAL A 335 -19.46 -8.71 27.86
CA VAL A 335 -19.65 -7.69 26.84
C VAL A 335 -20.69 -8.18 25.83
N ARG A 336 -21.69 -7.35 25.53
CA ARG A 336 -22.81 -7.70 24.65
C ARG A 336 -22.88 -6.72 23.46
N PRO A 337 -22.19 -6.97 22.34
CA PRO A 337 -22.22 -6.08 21.18
C PRO A 337 -23.61 -5.95 20.55
N SER A 338 -24.43 -7.00 20.62
CA SER A 338 -25.80 -7.05 20.11
C SER A 338 -26.69 -5.88 20.57
N ILE A 339 -26.57 -5.43 21.82
CA ILE A 339 -27.34 -4.28 22.35
C ILE A 339 -26.91 -2.94 21.74
N LEU A 340 -25.74 -2.90 21.09
CA LEU A 340 -25.18 -1.72 20.43
C LEU A 340 -25.52 -1.68 18.93
N THR A 341 -26.01 -2.78 18.38
CA THR A 341 -26.41 -2.87 16.96
C THR A 341 -27.79 -2.24 16.79
N THR A 342 -27.86 -1.09 16.12
CA THR A 342 -29.14 -0.41 15.87
C THR A 342 -29.72 -0.73 14.50
N HIS A 343 -28.88 -1.00 13.50
CA HIS A 343 -29.33 -1.28 12.14
C HIS A 343 -28.59 -2.46 11.52
N ARG A 344 -29.27 -3.13 10.60
CA ARG A 344 -28.73 -4.21 9.78
C ARG A 344 -29.07 -3.95 8.33
N PHE A 345 -28.08 -4.03 7.45
CA PHE A 345 -28.27 -3.93 6.01
C PHE A 345 -27.61 -5.12 5.32
N PRO A 346 -28.23 -5.75 4.31
CA PRO A 346 -27.49 -6.63 3.42
C PRO A 346 -26.46 -5.83 2.61
N ILE A 347 -25.37 -6.48 2.20
CA ILE A 347 -24.24 -5.84 1.48
C ILE A 347 -24.66 -5.12 0.19
N ASP A 348 -25.71 -5.60 -0.49
CA ASP A 348 -26.28 -4.97 -1.69
C ASP A 348 -26.93 -3.59 -1.40
N ARG A 349 -27.34 -3.35 -0.16
CA ARG A 349 -27.86 -2.07 0.35
C ARG A 349 -26.85 -1.29 1.18
N ALA A 350 -25.56 -1.63 1.11
CA ALA A 350 -24.53 -0.96 1.90
C ALA A 350 -24.43 0.56 1.64
N ILE A 351 -24.74 1.03 0.42
CA ILE A 351 -24.76 2.47 0.13
C ILE A 351 -25.81 3.19 0.98
N GLU A 352 -26.98 2.58 1.20
CA GLU A 352 -28.05 3.16 2.03
C GLU A 352 -27.63 3.28 3.50
N ALA A 353 -26.89 2.29 4.02
CA ALA A 353 -26.31 2.34 5.35
C ALA A 353 -25.38 3.56 5.54
N PHE A 354 -24.54 3.83 4.53
CA PHE A 354 -23.65 5.00 4.55
C PHE A 354 -24.41 6.32 4.37
N GLU A 355 -25.45 6.37 3.54
CA GLU A 355 -26.29 7.57 3.41
C GLU A 355 -27.07 7.86 4.71
N LEU A 356 -27.55 6.83 5.43
CA LEU A 356 -28.11 6.97 6.77
C LEU A 356 -27.08 7.54 7.75
N MET A 357 -25.84 7.05 7.73
CA MET A 357 -24.78 7.60 8.59
C MET A 357 -24.44 9.06 8.26
N LEU A 358 -24.46 9.43 6.98
CA LEU A 358 -24.04 10.76 6.52
C LEU A 358 -25.14 11.82 6.65
N HIS A 359 -26.39 11.47 6.33
CA HIS A 359 -27.53 12.41 6.22
C HIS A 359 -28.78 11.95 6.96
N GLY A 360 -28.80 10.73 7.49
CA GLY A 360 -29.93 10.21 8.24
C GLY A 360 -30.22 11.05 9.47
N ARG A 361 -31.52 11.24 9.73
CA ARG A 361 -32.03 11.91 10.94
C ARG A 361 -32.30 10.92 12.07
N GLU A 362 -32.42 9.64 11.73
CA GLU A 362 -32.62 8.57 12.68
C GLU A 362 -31.34 8.33 13.52
N PRO A 363 -31.46 8.14 14.85
CA PRO A 363 -30.32 7.81 15.70
C PRO A 363 -29.71 6.45 15.32
N TYR A 364 -28.38 6.40 15.21
CA TYR A 364 -27.63 5.18 14.98
C TYR A 364 -26.43 5.04 15.94
N LEU A 365 -25.97 3.81 16.16
CA LEU A 365 -24.77 3.53 16.93
C LEU A 365 -23.87 2.50 16.22
N GLY A 366 -24.23 1.22 16.22
CA GLY A 366 -23.60 0.18 15.42
C GLY A 366 -24.48 -0.20 14.24
N ILE A 367 -23.91 -0.21 13.04
CA ILE A 367 -24.59 -0.62 11.81
C ILE A 367 -23.86 -1.85 11.28
N VAL A 368 -24.54 -3.00 11.27
CA VAL A 368 -23.97 -4.25 10.78
C VAL A 368 -24.36 -4.45 9.32
N LEU A 369 -23.38 -4.76 8.48
CA LEU A 369 -23.61 -5.30 7.15
C LEU A 369 -23.64 -6.81 7.21
N THR A 370 -24.66 -7.41 6.60
CA THR A 370 -24.86 -8.86 6.49
C THR A 370 -24.61 -9.34 5.07
N TYR A 371 -24.18 -10.59 4.95
CA TYR A 371 -23.70 -11.17 3.69
C TYR A 371 -24.49 -12.45 3.42
N PRO A 372 -25.71 -12.34 2.84
CA PRO A 372 -26.50 -13.52 2.53
C PRO A 372 -25.72 -14.42 1.58
N SER A 373 -25.63 -15.71 1.92
CA SER A 373 -24.85 -16.68 1.15
C SER A 373 -25.30 -16.70 -0.32
N ARG A 374 -24.40 -16.31 -1.22
CA ARG A 374 -24.55 -16.58 -2.65
C ARG A 374 -23.98 -17.96 -2.93
N GLU A 375 -24.76 -18.81 -3.58
CA GLU A 375 -24.24 -20.04 -4.16
C GLU A 375 -23.13 -19.66 -5.16
N THR A 376 -21.90 -19.99 -4.80
CA THR A 376 -20.69 -19.90 -5.64
C THR A 376 -20.29 -18.50 -6.15
N ALA A 377 -19.75 -17.66 -5.27
CA ALA A 377 -18.79 -16.65 -5.72
C ALA A 377 -17.45 -17.35 -6.02
N SER A 378 -17.29 -17.93 -7.22
CA SER A 378 -16.07 -18.62 -7.67
C SER A 378 -15.30 -17.86 -8.75
N ALA A 379 -15.89 -16.82 -9.34
CA ALA A 379 -15.34 -16.16 -10.51
C ALA A 379 -14.08 -15.35 -10.16
N ARG A 380 -12.90 -15.93 -10.48
CA ARG A 380 -11.60 -15.24 -10.46
C ARG A 380 -11.43 -14.28 -11.63
N ARG A 381 -12.37 -14.26 -12.56
CA ARG A 381 -12.47 -13.36 -13.71
C ARG A 381 -13.84 -12.69 -13.75
N ILE A 382 -13.86 -11.42 -14.10
CA ILE A 382 -15.05 -10.63 -14.33
C ILE A 382 -14.94 -9.96 -15.70
N GLU A 383 -15.99 -10.14 -16.52
CA GLU A 383 -16.14 -9.40 -17.76
C GLU A 383 -16.44 -7.94 -17.46
N LEU A 384 -15.63 -7.05 -18.04
CA LEU A 384 -15.83 -5.62 -17.95
C LEU A 384 -16.63 -5.19 -19.18
N LEU A 385 -17.65 -4.36 -18.97
CA LEU A 385 -18.49 -3.79 -20.02
C LEU A 385 -17.69 -2.80 -20.88
N ALA A 386 -16.78 -3.31 -21.71
CA ALA A 386 -16.15 -2.56 -22.78
C ALA A 386 -17.08 -2.58 -24.01
N PRO A 387 -17.16 -1.49 -24.80
CA PRO A 387 -17.86 -1.56 -26.08
C PRO A 387 -17.21 -2.65 -26.92
N ALA A 388 -18.02 -3.61 -27.38
CA ALA A 388 -17.59 -4.69 -28.26
C ALA A 388 -17.09 -4.08 -29.58
N ARG A 389 -15.82 -3.71 -29.64
CA ARG A 389 -15.16 -3.45 -30.90
C ARG A 389 -14.96 -4.80 -31.58
N PRO A 390 -15.32 -4.94 -32.86
CA PRO A 390 -14.98 -6.12 -33.64
C PRO A 390 -13.48 -6.42 -33.48
N ILE A 391 -13.12 -7.70 -33.38
CA ILE A 391 -11.73 -8.12 -33.32
C ILE A 391 -11.11 -7.79 -34.67
N ASP A 392 -10.39 -6.66 -34.74
CA ASP A 392 -9.55 -6.34 -35.86
C ASP A 392 -8.21 -7.08 -35.69
N LYS A 393 -7.94 -8.03 -36.59
CA LYS A 393 -6.68 -8.77 -36.63
C LYS A 393 -5.46 -7.87 -36.86
N ALA A 394 -5.64 -6.60 -37.24
CA ALA A 394 -4.57 -5.61 -37.33
C ALA A 394 -4.16 -5.00 -35.97
N THR A 395 -4.90 -5.27 -34.89
CA THR A 395 -4.60 -4.76 -33.54
C THR A 395 -4.06 -5.84 -32.62
N LEU A 396 -3.14 -5.48 -31.73
CA LEU A 396 -2.53 -6.35 -30.73
C LEU A 396 -3.38 -6.38 -29.45
N GLY A 397 -3.78 -7.57 -29.02
CA GLY A 397 -4.34 -7.84 -27.71
C GLY A 397 -3.27 -7.72 -26.62
N VAL A 398 -3.37 -6.66 -25.82
CA VAL A 398 -2.42 -6.36 -24.74
C VAL A 398 -3.05 -6.63 -23.39
N SER A 399 -2.41 -7.50 -22.62
CA SER A 399 -2.81 -7.86 -21.26
C SER A 399 -1.76 -7.45 -20.22
N PHE A 400 -2.18 -7.27 -18.98
CA PHE A 400 -1.33 -6.79 -17.88
C PHE A 400 -1.35 -7.74 -16.69
N ILE A 401 -0.18 -8.14 -16.21
CA ILE A 401 0.01 -8.79 -14.92
C ILE A 401 0.68 -7.77 -14.00
N GLY A 402 -0.06 -7.28 -13.01
CA GLY A 402 0.36 -6.19 -12.15
C GLY A 402 0.01 -4.82 -12.74
N ALA A 403 -0.61 -3.97 -11.90
CA ALA A 403 -1.01 -2.62 -12.28
C ALA A 403 -0.75 -1.64 -11.14
N GLY A 404 0.46 -1.68 -10.62
CA GLY A 404 0.92 -0.76 -9.58
C GLY A 404 0.99 0.70 -10.05
N ASN A 405 1.51 1.57 -9.18
CA ASN A 405 1.59 3.01 -9.44
C ASN A 405 2.31 3.34 -10.76
N PHE A 406 3.39 2.61 -11.08
CA PHE A 406 4.16 2.84 -12.29
C PHE A 406 3.38 2.51 -13.57
N ALA A 407 2.72 1.35 -13.63
CA ALA A 407 1.88 0.96 -14.76
C ALA A 407 0.79 2.02 -15.03
N GLN A 408 0.10 2.48 -13.99
CA GLN A 408 -0.97 3.48 -14.10
C GLN A 408 -0.44 4.88 -14.43
N ALA A 409 0.74 5.26 -13.94
CA ALA A 409 1.31 6.59 -14.14
C ALA A 409 1.98 6.75 -15.51
N VAL A 410 2.55 5.67 -16.06
CA VAL A 410 3.44 5.70 -17.22
C VAL A 410 2.94 4.81 -18.35
N LEU A 411 2.87 3.49 -18.14
CA LEU A 411 2.67 2.51 -19.23
C LEU A 411 1.25 2.57 -19.82
N LEU A 412 0.22 2.46 -18.98
CA LEU A 412 -1.18 2.44 -19.43
C LEU A 412 -1.60 3.74 -20.16
N PRO A 413 -1.22 4.95 -19.70
CA PRO A 413 -1.47 6.18 -20.45
C PRO A 413 -0.76 6.26 -21.82
N ILE A 414 0.41 5.63 -21.98
CA ILE A 414 1.12 5.58 -23.27
C ILE A 414 0.38 4.63 -24.21
N LEU A 415 0.11 3.40 -23.75
CA LEU A 415 -0.56 2.36 -24.55
C LEU A 415 -1.95 2.79 -25.01
N LYS A 416 -2.71 3.51 -24.17
CA LYS A 416 -4.04 4.04 -24.52
C LYS A 416 -4.03 5.00 -25.72
N LYS A 417 -2.88 5.59 -26.06
CA LYS A 417 -2.72 6.49 -27.21
C LYS A 417 -2.31 5.76 -28.49
N LEU A 418 -1.97 4.48 -28.42
CA LEU A 418 -1.51 3.70 -29.56
C LEU A 418 -2.71 3.01 -30.24
N PRO A 419 -3.01 3.31 -31.52
CA PRO A 419 -4.18 2.77 -32.21
C PRO A 419 -4.09 1.26 -32.44
N GLN A 420 -2.88 0.70 -32.51
CA GLN A 420 -2.64 -0.73 -32.67
C GLN A 420 -2.84 -1.54 -31.39
N VAL A 421 -3.20 -0.92 -30.26
CA VAL A 421 -3.36 -1.60 -28.96
C VAL A 421 -4.84 -1.78 -28.63
N ARG A 422 -5.21 -3.02 -28.34
CA ARG A 422 -6.50 -3.41 -27.77
C ARG A 422 -6.26 -3.98 -26.37
N PHE A 423 -6.77 -3.31 -25.33
CA PHE A 423 -6.65 -3.81 -23.96
C PHE A 423 -7.54 -5.04 -23.75
N ARG A 424 -6.91 -6.17 -23.45
CA ARG A 424 -7.59 -7.48 -23.32
C ARG A 424 -7.87 -7.81 -21.86
N GLY A 425 -6.91 -8.39 -21.14
CA GLY A 425 -7.06 -8.80 -19.74
C GLY A 425 -6.16 -8.03 -18.78
N ILE A 426 -6.63 -7.81 -17.55
CA ILE A 426 -5.80 -7.27 -16.47
C ILE A 426 -5.90 -8.15 -15.22
N VAL A 427 -4.75 -8.60 -14.74
CA VAL A 427 -4.60 -9.42 -13.54
C VAL A 427 -3.83 -8.64 -12.49
N THR A 428 -4.37 -8.58 -11.27
CA THR A 428 -3.63 -8.09 -10.10
C THR A 428 -3.99 -8.91 -8.88
N ALA A 429 -3.11 -8.96 -7.86
CA ALA A 429 -3.41 -9.66 -6.61
C ALA A 429 -4.67 -9.13 -5.88
N SER A 430 -5.02 -7.86 -6.10
CA SER A 430 -6.20 -7.20 -5.52
C SER A 430 -7.33 -7.09 -6.55
N GLY A 431 -8.46 -7.76 -6.32
CA GLY A 431 -9.63 -7.66 -7.20
C GLY A 431 -10.09 -6.21 -7.45
N MET A 432 -10.02 -5.36 -6.43
CA MET A 432 -10.34 -3.93 -6.53
C MET A 432 -9.43 -3.21 -7.54
N THR A 433 -8.11 -3.44 -7.47
CA THR A 433 -7.17 -2.80 -8.40
C THR A 433 -7.42 -3.28 -9.82
N ALA A 434 -7.60 -4.59 -10.02
CA ALA A 434 -7.87 -5.18 -11.33
C ALA A 434 -9.14 -4.55 -11.98
N GLN A 435 -10.24 -4.46 -11.23
CA GLN A 435 -11.51 -3.92 -11.74
C GLN A 435 -11.45 -2.41 -11.97
N THR A 436 -10.95 -1.63 -11.01
CA THR A 436 -10.95 -0.16 -11.11
C THR A 436 -10.01 0.34 -12.20
N VAL A 437 -8.83 -0.26 -12.34
CA VAL A 437 -7.90 0.05 -13.43
C VAL A 437 -8.44 -0.49 -14.75
N GLY A 438 -8.98 -1.71 -14.76
CA GLY A 438 -9.61 -2.33 -15.93
C GLY A 438 -10.68 -1.45 -16.57
N LYS A 439 -11.66 -1.00 -15.77
CA LYS A 439 -12.71 -0.05 -16.20
C LYS A 439 -12.13 1.27 -16.70
N LYS A 440 -11.14 1.85 -16.00
CA LYS A 440 -10.55 3.16 -16.35
C LYS A 440 -9.85 3.17 -17.71
N TYR A 441 -9.14 2.10 -18.05
CA TYR A 441 -8.38 2.02 -19.29
C TYR A 441 -9.12 1.30 -20.42
N GLY A 442 -10.20 0.59 -20.11
CA GLY A 442 -11.05 -0.09 -21.09
C GLY A 442 -10.58 -1.51 -21.41
N PHE A 443 -10.09 -2.25 -20.40
CA PHE A 443 -9.86 -3.69 -20.52
C PHE A 443 -11.19 -4.43 -20.68
N GLN A 444 -11.17 -5.55 -21.39
CA GLN A 444 -12.37 -6.35 -21.65
C GLN A 444 -12.75 -7.23 -20.46
N TRP A 445 -11.78 -7.67 -19.68
CA TRP A 445 -12.02 -8.42 -18.46
C TRP A 445 -10.91 -8.15 -17.44
N CYS A 446 -11.21 -8.39 -16.18
CA CYS A 446 -10.24 -8.34 -15.10
C CYS A 446 -10.27 -9.63 -14.29
N ALA A 447 -9.12 -10.00 -13.72
CA ALA A 447 -9.01 -11.20 -12.92
C ALA A 447 -7.98 -11.01 -11.79
N THR A 448 -7.89 -12.02 -10.94
CA THR A 448 -6.81 -12.16 -9.96
C THR A 448 -5.94 -13.36 -10.25
N ASP A 449 -6.36 -14.28 -11.12
CA ASP A 449 -5.57 -15.43 -11.57
C ASP A 449 -4.77 -15.11 -12.83
N VAL A 450 -3.48 -15.42 -12.82
CA VAL A 450 -2.58 -15.19 -13.95
C VAL A 450 -2.89 -16.12 -15.12
N ASP A 451 -3.36 -17.34 -14.83
CA ASP A 451 -3.66 -18.33 -15.86
C ASP A 451 -4.77 -17.90 -16.83
N GLU A 452 -5.63 -16.97 -16.40
CA GLU A 452 -6.62 -16.34 -17.30
C GLU A 452 -5.96 -15.58 -18.45
N ILE A 453 -4.81 -14.92 -18.23
CA ILE A 453 -4.07 -14.22 -19.29
C ILE A 453 -3.28 -15.22 -20.14
N LEU A 454 -2.65 -16.21 -19.49
CA LEU A 454 -1.78 -17.16 -20.17
C LEU A 454 -2.57 -18.04 -21.15
N ASN A 455 -3.78 -18.46 -20.76
CA ASN A 455 -4.65 -19.30 -21.57
C ASN A 455 -5.53 -18.53 -22.57
N ASP A 456 -5.53 -17.19 -22.54
CA ASP A 456 -6.35 -16.37 -23.43
C ASP A 456 -5.72 -16.26 -24.82
N SER A 457 -6.34 -16.89 -25.83
CA SER A 457 -5.87 -16.87 -27.21
C SER A 457 -5.87 -15.48 -27.86
N ASP A 458 -6.66 -14.54 -27.32
CA ASP A 458 -6.74 -13.16 -27.82
C ASP A 458 -5.71 -12.22 -27.18
N THR A 459 -4.87 -12.73 -26.28
CA THR A 459 -3.72 -12.00 -25.73
C THR A 459 -2.49 -12.32 -26.57
N ASP A 460 -1.94 -11.30 -27.24
CA ASP A 460 -0.70 -11.37 -28.01
C ASP A 460 0.51 -10.96 -27.16
N VAL A 461 0.33 -9.93 -26.33
CA VAL A 461 1.40 -9.30 -25.55
C VAL A 461 1.02 -9.20 -24.08
N VAL A 462 1.92 -9.59 -23.19
CA VAL A 462 1.76 -9.47 -21.73
C VAL A 462 2.77 -8.47 -21.18
N PHE A 463 2.26 -7.45 -20.48
CA PHE A 463 3.06 -6.54 -19.67
C PHE A 463 3.13 -7.06 -18.24
N ILE A 464 4.32 -7.42 -17.77
CA ILE A 464 4.59 -7.89 -16.41
C ILE A 464 5.16 -6.71 -15.61
N VAL A 465 4.36 -6.20 -14.67
CA VAL A 465 4.65 -4.99 -13.88
C VAL A 465 4.33 -5.24 -12.40
N THR A 466 4.98 -6.28 -11.86
CA THR A 466 4.76 -6.80 -10.50
C THR A 466 5.90 -6.40 -9.55
N ARG A 467 5.98 -7.05 -8.39
CA ARG A 467 7.18 -7.00 -7.55
C ARG A 467 8.33 -7.74 -8.24
N HIS A 468 9.58 -7.41 -7.88
CA HIS A 468 10.77 -7.88 -8.58
C HIS A 468 10.91 -9.40 -8.51
N SER A 469 10.62 -9.97 -7.34
CA SER A 469 10.67 -11.41 -7.07
C SER A 469 9.80 -12.24 -8.03
N GLN A 470 8.75 -11.64 -8.60
CA GLN A 470 7.77 -12.31 -9.45
C GLN A 470 8.08 -12.20 -10.95
N HIS A 471 9.01 -11.35 -11.38
CA HIS A 471 9.27 -11.08 -12.79
C HIS A 471 9.71 -12.32 -13.56
N ALA A 472 10.85 -12.92 -13.23
CA ALA A 472 11.38 -14.07 -13.95
C ALA A 472 10.40 -15.26 -14.04
N PRO A 473 9.75 -15.73 -12.94
CA PRO A 473 8.77 -16.81 -13.04
C PRO A 473 7.59 -16.50 -13.97
N LEU A 474 7.09 -15.25 -13.96
CA LEU A 474 5.98 -14.84 -14.82
C LEU A 474 6.43 -14.68 -16.28
N VAL A 475 7.65 -14.20 -16.52
CA VAL A 475 8.24 -14.12 -17.86
C VAL A 475 8.34 -15.51 -18.47
N CYS A 476 8.87 -16.49 -17.75
CA CYS A 476 8.99 -17.85 -18.27
C CYS A 476 7.62 -18.42 -18.64
N ARG A 477 6.64 -18.34 -17.74
CA ARG A 477 5.27 -18.83 -17.99
C ARG A 477 4.60 -18.16 -19.18
N ALA A 478 4.78 -16.85 -19.36
CA ALA A 478 4.21 -16.13 -20.48
C ALA A 478 4.86 -16.51 -21.83
N LEU A 479 6.18 -16.66 -21.86
CA LEU A 479 6.90 -17.13 -23.05
C LEU A 479 6.51 -18.57 -23.41
N GLU A 480 6.39 -19.47 -22.43
CA GLU A 480 5.95 -20.85 -22.65
C GLU A 480 4.50 -20.96 -23.14
N ALA A 481 3.64 -20.01 -22.75
CA ALA A 481 2.29 -19.85 -23.27
C ALA A 481 2.25 -19.18 -24.68
N GLY A 482 3.40 -18.94 -25.30
CA GLY A 482 3.52 -18.36 -26.65
C GLY A 482 3.21 -16.87 -26.71
N LYS A 483 3.30 -16.15 -25.58
CA LYS A 483 3.01 -14.70 -25.52
C LYS A 483 4.28 -13.89 -25.72
N ALA A 484 4.18 -12.75 -26.40
CA ALA A 484 5.23 -11.75 -26.34
C ALA A 484 5.22 -11.07 -24.97
N VAL A 485 6.40 -10.74 -24.43
CA VAL A 485 6.53 -10.27 -23.05
C VAL A 485 7.25 -8.93 -22.98
N PHE A 486 6.61 -7.96 -22.33
CA PHE A 486 7.27 -6.76 -21.81
C PHE A 486 7.39 -6.91 -20.29
N CYS A 487 8.61 -7.06 -19.78
CA CYS A 487 8.89 -7.14 -18.36
C CYS A 487 9.42 -5.80 -17.86
N GLU A 488 8.76 -5.20 -16.86
CA GLU A 488 9.41 -4.11 -16.13
C GLU A 488 10.68 -4.59 -15.43
N LYS A 489 11.65 -3.69 -15.24
CA LYS A 489 12.93 -4.06 -14.64
C LYS A 489 12.81 -4.25 -13.12
N PRO A 490 13.64 -5.10 -12.51
CA PRO A 490 14.71 -5.94 -13.09
C PRO A 490 14.15 -7.23 -13.70
N LEU A 491 14.89 -7.86 -14.62
CA LEU A 491 14.46 -9.14 -15.21
C LEU A 491 14.49 -10.28 -14.18
N ALA A 492 15.54 -10.34 -13.36
CA ALA A 492 15.74 -11.33 -12.30
C ALA A 492 16.44 -10.71 -11.10
N ILE A 493 16.25 -11.31 -9.92
CA ILE A 493 16.91 -10.91 -8.67
C ILE A 493 17.90 -11.96 -8.14
N THR A 494 17.94 -13.14 -8.77
CA THR A 494 18.88 -14.23 -8.45
C THR A 494 19.47 -14.84 -9.74
N PRO A 495 20.64 -15.51 -9.65
CA PRO A 495 21.23 -16.23 -10.78
C PRO A 495 20.30 -17.31 -11.33
N ASP A 496 19.68 -18.12 -10.46
CA ASP A 496 18.78 -19.21 -10.86
C ASP A 496 17.58 -18.70 -11.67
N GLN A 497 17.03 -17.54 -11.28
CA GLN A 497 15.97 -16.88 -12.04
C GLN A 497 16.45 -16.43 -13.42
N LEU A 498 17.66 -15.90 -13.53
CA LEU A 498 18.22 -15.48 -14.81
C LEU A 498 18.47 -16.68 -15.73
N GLU A 499 19.02 -17.76 -15.20
CA GLU A 499 19.25 -19.02 -15.92
C GLU A 499 17.93 -19.61 -16.43
N ALA A 500 16.88 -19.63 -15.61
CA ALA A 500 15.57 -20.10 -16.00
C ALA A 500 14.97 -19.29 -17.17
N VAL A 501 15.13 -17.96 -17.15
CA VAL A 501 14.69 -17.09 -18.27
C VAL A 501 15.49 -17.38 -19.53
N GLN A 502 16.82 -17.52 -19.42
CA GLN A 502 17.69 -17.83 -20.55
C GLN A 502 17.32 -19.17 -21.20
N ALA A 503 17.15 -20.23 -20.40
CA ALA A 503 16.73 -21.54 -20.89
C ALA A 503 15.36 -21.48 -21.57
N THR A 504 14.42 -20.70 -21.01
CA THR A 504 13.08 -20.53 -21.59
C THR A 504 13.11 -19.79 -22.92
N LEU A 505 13.93 -18.75 -23.06
CA LEU A 505 14.11 -18.03 -24.33
C LEU A 505 14.72 -18.93 -25.40
N GLN A 506 15.74 -19.73 -25.04
CA GLN A 506 16.34 -20.69 -25.96
C GLN A 506 15.33 -21.76 -26.43
N LYS A 507 14.49 -22.24 -25.51
CA LYS A 507 13.45 -23.25 -25.79
C LYS A 507 12.31 -22.71 -26.66
N THR A 508 11.84 -21.50 -26.39
CA THR A 508 10.60 -20.96 -27.01
C THR A 508 10.87 -20.07 -28.22
N GLY A 509 12.05 -19.42 -28.29
CA GLY A 509 12.31 -18.36 -29.26
C GLY A 509 11.40 -17.13 -29.11
N GLY A 510 10.70 -17.01 -27.97
CA GLY A 510 9.69 -15.97 -27.75
C GLY A 510 10.25 -14.56 -27.68
N HIS A 511 9.38 -13.58 -27.92
CA HIS A 511 9.75 -12.16 -27.88
C HIS A 511 9.75 -11.62 -26.45
N LEU A 512 10.92 -11.21 -25.95
CA LEU A 512 11.07 -10.57 -24.65
C LEU A 512 11.68 -9.17 -24.78
N MET A 513 11.08 -8.21 -24.09
CA MET A 513 11.67 -6.90 -23.82
C MET A 513 11.70 -6.63 -22.32
N VAL A 514 12.85 -6.18 -21.82
CA VAL A 514 12.96 -5.59 -20.48
C VAL A 514 12.77 -4.08 -20.58
N GLY A 515 12.11 -3.47 -19.59
CA GLY A 515 11.72 -2.05 -19.51
C GLY A 515 12.85 -1.02 -19.48
N PHE A 516 13.99 -1.29 -20.09
CA PHE A 516 15.13 -0.38 -20.20
C PHE A 516 14.85 0.79 -21.14
N ASN A 517 14.10 1.77 -20.65
CA ASN A 517 13.59 2.87 -21.45
C ASN A 517 14.67 3.90 -21.88
N ARG A 518 15.79 4.02 -21.14
CA ARG A 518 16.77 5.12 -21.33
C ARG A 518 17.47 5.12 -22.67
N ARG A 519 17.79 3.93 -23.21
CA ARG A 519 18.34 3.77 -24.55
C ARG A 519 17.42 4.37 -25.63
N PHE A 520 16.10 4.43 -25.40
CA PHE A 520 15.14 4.99 -26.37
C PHE A 520 14.89 6.49 -26.20
N ALA A 521 15.57 7.16 -25.28
CA ALA A 521 15.40 8.59 -25.09
C ALA A 521 16.01 9.38 -26.25
N PRO A 522 15.38 10.47 -26.73
CA PRO A 522 15.87 11.24 -27.89
C PRO A 522 17.31 11.72 -27.73
N LEU A 523 17.62 12.30 -26.57
CA LEU A 523 18.95 12.84 -26.29
C LEU A 523 19.98 11.73 -26.07
N ALA A 524 19.56 10.52 -25.67
CA ALA A 524 20.45 9.37 -25.57
C ALA A 524 20.81 8.80 -26.96
N GLN A 525 19.83 8.75 -27.86
CA GLN A 525 20.05 8.37 -29.25
C GLN A 525 21.00 9.35 -29.96
N GLU A 526 20.81 10.66 -29.73
CA GLU A 526 21.71 11.71 -30.23
C GLU A 526 23.13 11.57 -29.64
N LEU A 527 23.25 11.30 -28.34
CA LEU A 527 24.53 11.03 -27.68
C LEU A 527 25.24 9.79 -28.27
N LYS A 528 24.54 8.67 -28.43
CA LYS A 528 25.09 7.45 -29.02
C LYS A 528 25.59 7.69 -30.44
N GLN A 529 24.82 8.41 -31.25
CA GLN A 529 25.22 8.72 -32.62
C GLN A 529 26.44 9.65 -32.65
N PHE A 530 26.54 10.60 -31.71
CA PHE A 530 27.68 11.50 -31.59
C PHE A 530 28.98 10.76 -31.24
N THR A 531 28.93 9.74 -30.39
CA THR A 531 30.10 8.97 -29.92
C THR A 531 30.46 7.79 -30.81
N LYS A 532 29.58 7.39 -31.74
CA LYS A 532 29.76 6.23 -32.62
C LYS A 532 31.05 6.34 -33.44
N GLY A 533 31.89 5.30 -33.38
CA GLY A 533 33.12 5.18 -34.17
C GLY A 533 34.30 6.03 -33.68
N ARG A 534 34.23 6.62 -32.47
CA ARG A 534 35.29 7.49 -31.91
C ARG A 534 36.29 6.76 -30.99
N GLY A 535 36.32 5.43 -31.04
CA GLY A 535 37.15 4.60 -30.17
C GLY A 535 36.53 4.33 -28.79
N PRO A 536 37.31 3.80 -27.84
CA PRO A 536 36.83 3.48 -26.50
C PRO A 536 36.26 4.70 -25.77
N LEU A 537 35.15 4.50 -25.07
CA LEU A 537 34.46 5.54 -24.31
C LEU A 537 34.95 5.56 -22.86
N SER A 538 35.17 6.76 -22.32
CA SER A 538 35.21 7.02 -20.88
C SER A 538 33.87 7.64 -20.47
N VAL A 539 33.09 6.92 -19.67
CA VAL A 539 31.73 7.34 -19.27
C VAL A 539 31.65 7.50 -17.76
N THR A 540 31.14 8.63 -17.28
CA THR A 540 30.74 8.79 -15.87
C THR A 540 29.24 9.04 -15.80
N TYR A 541 28.51 8.23 -15.02
CA TYR A 541 27.08 8.39 -14.78
C TYR A 541 26.85 8.61 -13.28
N ARG A 542 26.45 9.83 -12.91
CA ARG A 542 26.05 10.18 -11.55
C ARG A 542 24.54 10.09 -11.36
N VAL A 543 24.11 9.39 -10.31
CA VAL A 543 22.72 9.22 -9.91
C VAL A 543 22.55 9.63 -8.45
N ASN A 544 21.77 10.68 -8.23
CA ASN A 544 21.30 11.13 -6.91
C ASN A 544 19.89 10.55 -6.67
N ALA A 545 19.87 9.35 -6.13
CA ALA A 545 18.68 8.51 -6.01
C ALA A 545 17.77 8.91 -4.83
N GLY A 546 18.30 9.69 -3.87
CA GLY A 546 17.66 10.08 -2.61
C GLY A 546 17.45 8.90 -1.64
N PRO A 547 17.00 9.13 -0.40
CA PRO A 547 16.78 8.06 0.58
C PRO A 547 15.48 7.29 0.30
N ILE A 548 15.46 6.00 0.63
CA ILE A 548 14.23 5.19 0.66
C ILE A 548 13.67 5.15 2.09
N PRO A 549 12.36 5.37 2.28
CA PRO A 549 11.69 5.11 3.56
C PRO A 549 11.87 3.66 4.02
N ARG A 550 12.10 3.43 5.32
CA ARG A 550 12.35 2.08 5.86
C ARG A 550 11.19 1.11 5.64
N ASP A 551 9.97 1.62 5.53
CA ASP A 551 8.72 0.90 5.27
C ASP A 551 8.45 0.63 3.78
N HIS A 552 9.37 1.00 2.88
CA HIS A 552 9.21 0.73 1.47
C HIS A 552 9.51 -0.74 1.15
N TRP A 553 8.69 -1.38 0.30
CA TRP A 553 8.82 -2.79 -0.09
C TRP A 553 10.19 -3.19 -0.68
N LEU A 554 10.98 -2.23 -1.18
CA LEU A 554 12.35 -2.49 -1.65
C LEU A 554 13.34 -2.76 -0.52
N ALA A 555 13.00 -2.41 0.72
CA ALA A 555 13.81 -2.73 1.89
C ALA A 555 13.74 -4.24 2.22
N ASP A 556 12.72 -4.94 1.71
CA ASP A 556 12.62 -6.39 1.83
C ASP A 556 13.79 -7.06 1.09
N PRO A 557 14.63 -7.86 1.79
CA PRO A 557 15.67 -8.67 1.16
C PRO A 557 15.20 -9.51 -0.02
N ALA A 558 13.96 -10.01 0.02
CA ALA A 558 13.37 -10.83 -1.03
C ALA A 558 13.12 -10.07 -2.33
N GLU A 559 13.25 -8.74 -2.33
CA GLU A 559 12.99 -7.87 -3.49
C GLU A 559 14.27 -7.30 -4.11
N GLY A 560 15.46 -7.68 -3.61
CA GLY A 560 16.75 -7.41 -4.22
C GLY A 560 17.32 -5.99 -4.04
N GLY A 561 16.58 -5.07 -3.41
CA GLY A 561 17.02 -3.71 -3.14
C GLY A 561 17.13 -2.80 -4.37
N ARG A 562 17.67 -1.59 -4.17
CA ARG A 562 17.72 -0.56 -5.24
C ARG A 562 18.75 -0.81 -6.32
N ILE A 563 19.88 -1.42 -6.01
CA ILE A 563 20.92 -1.67 -7.01
C ILE A 563 20.37 -2.62 -8.07
N ILE A 564 19.74 -3.73 -7.65
CA ILE A 564 19.04 -4.61 -8.57
C ILE A 564 17.87 -3.89 -9.24
N GLY A 565 17.06 -3.18 -8.45
CA GLY A 565 15.83 -2.56 -8.93
C GLY A 565 15.97 -1.34 -9.83
N GLU A 566 17.00 -0.51 -9.70
CA GLU A 566 17.15 0.76 -10.42
C GLU A 566 18.49 0.87 -11.15
N ALA A 567 19.60 0.41 -10.55
CA ALA A 567 20.92 0.55 -11.17
C ALA A 567 21.06 -0.26 -12.46
N CYS A 568 20.27 -1.33 -12.63
CA CYS A 568 20.15 -2.07 -13.89
C CYS A 568 19.86 -1.16 -15.09
N HIS A 569 19.11 -0.05 -14.92
CA HIS A 569 18.86 0.91 -15.99
C HIS A 569 20.14 1.62 -16.47
N PHE A 570 21.09 1.85 -15.58
CA PHE A 570 22.31 2.59 -15.89
C PHE A 570 23.37 1.66 -16.46
N PHE A 571 23.43 0.42 -15.97
CA PHE A 571 24.21 -0.64 -16.61
C PHE A 571 23.71 -0.94 -18.02
N ASP A 572 22.39 -0.97 -18.22
CA ASP A 572 21.79 -1.02 -19.56
C ASP A 572 22.24 0.15 -20.44
N PHE A 573 22.28 1.35 -19.87
CA PHE A 573 22.70 2.55 -20.60
C PHE A 573 24.15 2.49 -21.03
N PHE A 574 25.04 1.92 -20.20
CA PHE A 574 26.42 1.64 -20.59
C PHE A 574 26.48 0.64 -21.74
N ALA A 575 25.78 -0.50 -21.64
CA ALA A 575 25.71 -1.48 -22.72
C ALA A 575 25.18 -0.86 -24.02
N PHE A 576 24.18 0.03 -23.95
CA PHE A 576 23.69 0.78 -25.09
C PHE A 576 24.76 1.71 -25.68
N LEU A 577 25.50 2.47 -24.86
CA LEU A 577 26.52 3.41 -25.33
C LEU A 577 27.75 2.72 -25.91
N THR A 578 28.22 1.65 -25.29
CA THR A 578 29.41 0.90 -25.74
C THR A 578 29.09 -0.07 -26.86
N ASP A 579 27.88 -0.65 -26.89
CA ASP A 579 27.53 -1.79 -27.75
C ASP A 579 28.54 -2.94 -27.59
N SER A 580 28.96 -3.16 -26.34
CA SER A 580 30.04 -4.08 -25.98
C SER A 580 29.69 -4.86 -24.71
N GLU A 581 30.35 -6.00 -24.54
CA GLU A 581 30.18 -6.89 -23.41
C GLU A 581 31.01 -6.43 -22.19
N PRO A 582 30.45 -6.43 -20.97
CA PRO A 582 31.21 -6.14 -19.76
C PRO A 582 32.15 -7.29 -19.41
N LEU A 583 33.41 -6.97 -19.11
CA LEU A 583 34.46 -7.94 -18.73
C LEU A 583 34.71 -7.96 -17.22
N GLU A 584 34.64 -6.81 -16.57
CA GLU A 584 35.01 -6.68 -15.17
C GLU A 584 34.19 -5.58 -14.50
N LEU A 585 33.87 -5.78 -13.22
CA LEU A 585 33.23 -4.81 -12.35
C LEU A 585 34.04 -4.67 -11.06
N GLN A 586 34.38 -3.45 -10.70
CA GLN A 586 34.85 -3.10 -9.37
C GLN A 586 33.79 -2.29 -8.64
N ARG A 587 33.63 -2.58 -7.35
CA ARG A 587 32.60 -1.97 -6.51
C ARG A 587 33.22 -1.39 -5.25
N LEU A 588 32.79 -0.19 -4.89
CA LEU A 588 33.03 0.42 -3.58
C LEU A 588 31.72 0.92 -2.98
N SER A 589 31.53 0.77 -1.67
CA SER A 589 30.34 1.26 -0.97
C SER A 589 30.73 2.10 0.25
N PRO A 590 29.96 3.16 0.58
CA PRO A 590 30.14 3.91 1.82
C PRO A 590 29.99 3.01 3.06
N GLN A 591 30.73 3.33 4.13
CA GLN A 591 30.57 2.64 5.41
C GLN A 591 29.18 2.87 6.01
N GLY A 592 28.58 1.84 6.61
CA GLY A 592 27.29 1.92 7.30
C GLY A 592 26.06 1.98 6.39
N VAL A 593 26.23 1.80 5.07
CA VAL A 593 25.12 1.74 4.09
C VAL A 593 25.02 0.34 3.50
N SER A 594 23.78 -0.12 3.30
CA SER A 594 23.49 -1.43 2.69
C SER A 594 24.07 -1.49 1.27
N PRO A 595 24.83 -2.55 0.93
CA PRO A 595 25.34 -2.74 -0.41
C PRO A 595 24.23 -3.05 -1.44
N ARG A 596 22.98 -3.25 -1.01
CA ARG A 596 21.87 -3.40 -1.94
C ARG A 596 21.29 -2.07 -2.38
N ASP A 597 21.72 -0.95 -1.77
CA ASP A 597 21.06 0.34 -1.90
C ASP A 597 21.96 1.49 -2.35
N ASP A 598 23.29 1.38 -2.20
CA ASP A 598 24.25 2.45 -2.52
C ASP A 598 25.61 1.91 -2.97
N GLY A 599 26.28 2.61 -3.89
CA GLY A 599 27.62 2.22 -4.33
C GLY A 599 28.19 2.99 -5.53
N GLN A 600 29.49 2.79 -5.71
CA GLN A 600 30.30 3.23 -6.85
C GLN A 600 30.71 1.99 -7.63
N PHE A 601 30.59 2.03 -8.96
CA PHE A 601 30.74 0.87 -9.82
C PHE A 601 31.57 1.23 -11.05
N LEU A 602 32.76 0.61 -11.20
CA LEU A 602 33.63 0.79 -12.36
C LEU A 602 33.57 -0.47 -13.23
N VAL A 603 33.12 -0.32 -14.47
CA VAL A 603 32.92 -1.41 -15.42
C VAL A 603 33.89 -1.27 -16.59
N ARG A 604 34.62 -2.33 -16.91
CA ARG A 604 35.47 -2.42 -18.11
C ARG A 604 34.77 -3.26 -19.18
N TYR A 605 34.77 -2.79 -20.42
CA TYR A 605 34.14 -3.44 -21.56
C TYR A 605 35.18 -4.03 -22.53
N LYS A 606 34.73 -4.97 -23.36
CA LYS A 606 35.57 -5.70 -24.34
C LYS A 606 36.16 -4.81 -25.43
N ASP A 607 35.49 -3.72 -25.76
CA ASP A 607 35.96 -2.70 -26.72
C ASP A 607 37.02 -1.75 -26.11
N GLY A 608 37.36 -1.93 -24.84
CA GLY A 608 38.28 -1.07 -24.09
C GLY A 608 37.60 0.11 -23.38
N SER A 609 36.27 0.28 -23.54
CA SER A 609 35.53 1.33 -22.86
C SER A 609 35.53 1.12 -21.33
N ILE A 610 35.53 2.22 -20.58
CA ILE A 610 35.45 2.22 -19.12
C ILE A 610 34.25 3.08 -18.71
N CYS A 611 33.36 2.52 -17.90
CA CYS A 611 32.16 3.21 -17.44
C CYS A 611 32.10 3.22 -15.91
N HIS A 612 31.90 4.39 -15.31
CA HIS A 612 31.81 4.60 -13.87
C HIS A 612 30.40 5.05 -13.50
N LEU A 613 29.67 4.24 -12.73
CA LEU A 613 28.38 4.59 -12.14
C LEU A 613 28.58 5.01 -10.68
N ILE A 614 28.17 6.24 -10.38
CA ILE A 614 28.11 6.81 -9.04
C ILE A 614 26.65 6.81 -8.60
N TYR A 615 26.24 5.84 -7.76
CA TYR A 615 24.87 5.71 -7.28
C TYR A 615 24.78 6.07 -5.80
N SER A 616 24.21 7.23 -5.49
CA SER A 616 24.14 7.79 -4.14
C SER A 616 22.70 8.02 -3.67
N THR A 617 22.44 7.69 -2.41
CA THR A 617 21.14 7.86 -1.74
C THR A 617 21.12 9.01 -0.73
N ASN A 618 22.28 9.59 -0.42
CA ASN A 618 22.44 10.65 0.59
C ASN A 618 22.42 12.08 0.01
N GLY A 619 22.25 12.23 -1.30
CA GLY A 619 22.21 13.54 -1.96
C GLY A 619 20.92 14.33 -1.71
N SER A 620 21.01 15.66 -1.83
CA SER A 620 19.86 16.56 -1.65
C SER A 620 18.83 16.38 -2.78
N PRO A 621 17.52 16.28 -2.49
CA PRO A 621 16.48 16.22 -3.52
C PRO A 621 16.40 17.44 -4.45
N GLY A 622 17.03 18.56 -4.08
CA GLY A 622 17.08 19.79 -4.89
C GLY A 622 18.15 19.80 -5.99
N PHE A 623 19.00 18.78 -6.07
CA PHE A 623 20.06 18.66 -7.08
C PHE A 623 19.64 17.76 -8.25
N SER A 624 20.27 17.90 -9.42
CA SER A 624 19.93 17.08 -10.60
C SER A 624 20.04 15.59 -10.27
N LYS A 625 19.06 14.80 -10.75
CA LYS A 625 18.98 13.37 -10.42
C LYS A 625 20.07 12.62 -11.16
N GLU A 626 20.22 12.88 -12.45
CA GLU A 626 20.99 12.06 -13.37
C GLU A 626 21.88 12.91 -14.26
N ARG A 627 23.16 12.57 -14.32
CA ARG A 627 24.13 13.26 -15.18
C ARG A 627 25.08 12.23 -15.78
N ILE A 628 25.20 12.24 -17.10
CA ILE A 628 26.12 11.41 -17.86
C ILE A 628 27.15 12.31 -18.52
N GLU A 629 28.42 11.98 -18.35
CA GLU A 629 29.55 12.60 -19.05
C GLU A 629 30.25 11.52 -19.88
N VAL A 630 30.57 11.83 -21.14
CA VAL A 630 31.22 10.90 -22.07
C VAL A 630 32.39 11.58 -22.76
N HIS A 631 33.53 10.91 -22.82
CA HIS A 631 34.72 11.35 -23.55
C HIS A 631 35.23 10.26 -24.47
N ALA A 632 35.50 10.59 -25.73
CA ALA A 632 36.09 9.68 -26.72
C ALA A 632 36.62 10.45 -27.94
N GLY A 633 37.77 10.05 -28.47
CA GLY A 633 38.29 10.55 -29.75
C GLY A 633 38.38 12.08 -29.87
N GLY A 634 38.77 12.77 -28.80
CA GLY A 634 38.85 14.24 -28.74
C GLY A 634 37.53 14.96 -28.49
N CYS A 635 36.42 14.23 -28.39
CA CYS A 635 35.09 14.78 -28.14
C CYS A 635 34.64 14.58 -26.70
N SER A 636 33.78 15.48 -26.23
CA SER A 636 33.15 15.42 -24.91
C SER A 636 31.65 15.69 -25.00
N ALA A 637 30.87 15.02 -24.17
CA ALA A 637 29.43 15.23 -24.11
C ALA A 637 28.91 15.17 -22.67
N VAL A 638 27.85 15.93 -22.40
CA VAL A 638 27.13 15.93 -21.12
C VAL A 638 25.63 15.79 -21.37
N LEU A 639 25.01 14.77 -20.79
CA LEU A 639 23.56 14.59 -20.77
C LEU A 639 23.04 14.71 -19.33
N GLU A 640 22.18 15.68 -19.07
CA GLU A 640 21.64 15.96 -17.74
C GLU A 640 20.12 15.79 -17.71
N ASP A 641 19.65 14.93 -16.79
CA ASP A 641 18.26 14.56 -16.51
C ASP A 641 17.41 14.18 -17.73
N PHE A 642 18.05 13.80 -18.84
CA PHE A 642 17.39 13.56 -20.14
C PHE A 642 16.57 14.78 -20.59
N LYS A 643 17.05 15.97 -20.23
CA LYS A 643 16.48 17.27 -20.55
C LYS A 643 17.47 18.16 -21.28
N THR A 644 18.75 18.10 -20.92
CA THR A 644 19.81 18.92 -21.50
C THR A 644 20.91 18.04 -22.07
N LEU A 645 21.31 18.29 -23.32
CA LEU A 645 22.45 17.64 -23.97
C LEU A 645 23.44 18.70 -24.42
N ILE A 646 24.72 18.52 -24.09
CA ILE A 646 25.84 19.32 -24.58
C ILE A 646 26.77 18.36 -25.33
N LEU A 647 27.12 18.71 -26.56
CA LEU A 647 28.06 17.98 -27.41
C LEU A 647 29.19 18.94 -27.77
N ASP A 648 30.44 18.48 -27.65
CA ASP A 648 31.64 19.24 -27.99
C ASP A 648 32.57 18.32 -28.79
N ASP A 649 32.77 18.61 -30.07
CA ASP A 649 33.64 17.81 -30.94
C ASP A 649 35.10 18.27 -30.93
N GLY A 650 35.45 19.23 -30.06
CA GLY A 650 36.75 19.87 -29.98
C GLY A 650 36.89 21.11 -30.87
N ILE A 651 35.95 21.34 -31.79
CA ILE A 651 35.90 22.51 -32.69
C ILE A 651 34.63 23.32 -32.42
N ARG A 652 33.50 22.62 -32.27
CA ARG A 652 32.16 23.18 -32.13
C ARG A 652 31.47 22.58 -30.91
N ARG A 653 30.79 23.47 -30.17
CA ARG A 653 29.94 23.10 -29.05
C ARG A 653 28.48 23.35 -29.39
N HIS A 654 27.64 22.33 -29.25
CA HIS A 654 26.20 22.39 -29.41
C HIS A 654 25.51 22.08 -28.08
N LYS A 655 24.51 22.89 -27.70
CA LYS A 655 23.68 22.66 -26.52
C LYS A 655 22.20 22.62 -26.91
N LYS A 656 21.52 21.58 -26.46
CA LYS A 656 20.08 21.35 -26.69
C LYS A 656 19.36 21.18 -25.36
N ASN A 657 18.25 21.87 -25.18
CA ASN A 657 17.40 21.77 -24.01
C ASN A 657 15.97 21.41 -24.42
N LEU A 658 15.38 20.44 -23.73
CA LEU A 658 13.96 20.10 -23.85
C LEU A 658 13.14 20.85 -22.80
N TRP A 659 11.89 21.17 -23.16
CA TRP A 659 10.92 21.74 -22.21
C TRP A 659 10.61 20.79 -21.07
N THR A 660 10.41 19.51 -21.39
CA THR A 660 10.16 18.44 -20.42
C THR A 660 11.15 17.31 -20.66
N ALA A 661 11.65 16.71 -19.57
CA ALA A 661 12.51 15.53 -19.66
C ALA A 661 11.79 14.39 -20.38
N ASP A 662 12.47 13.75 -21.33
CA ASP A 662 11.97 12.59 -22.06
C ASP A 662 12.94 11.43 -21.91
N LYS A 663 12.54 10.47 -21.07
CA LYS A 663 13.35 9.29 -20.74
C LYS A 663 13.10 8.11 -21.69
N GLY A 664 12.32 8.27 -22.76
CA GLY A 664 12.18 7.26 -23.81
C GLY A 664 11.08 6.21 -23.63
N HIS A 665 10.26 6.24 -22.58
CA HIS A 665 9.21 5.21 -22.34
C HIS A 665 8.28 5.01 -23.54
N SER A 666 7.76 6.11 -24.12
CA SER A 666 6.83 6.02 -25.26
C SER A 666 7.49 5.39 -26.50
N ARG A 667 8.76 5.72 -26.75
CA ARG A 667 9.52 5.17 -27.87
C ARG A 667 9.89 3.70 -27.64
N ALA A 668 10.26 3.34 -26.42
CA ALA A 668 10.55 1.96 -26.04
C ALA A 668 9.34 1.05 -26.29
N ILE A 669 8.15 1.46 -25.82
CA ILE A 669 6.91 0.70 -26.00
C ILE A 669 6.52 0.63 -27.48
N ALA A 670 6.55 1.75 -28.19
CA ALA A 670 6.20 1.78 -29.61
C ALA A 670 7.15 0.90 -30.45
N ALA A 671 8.46 0.98 -30.20
CA ALA A 671 9.45 0.16 -30.89
C ALA A 671 9.28 -1.33 -30.57
N PHE A 672 8.98 -1.68 -29.31
CA PHE A 672 8.71 -3.06 -28.92
C PHE A 672 7.51 -3.62 -29.67
N LEU A 673 6.37 -2.93 -29.63
CA LEU A 673 5.15 -3.39 -30.30
C LEU A 673 5.34 -3.48 -31.83
N ALA A 674 6.08 -2.54 -32.42
CA ALA A 674 6.41 -2.61 -33.85
C ALA A 674 7.30 -3.82 -34.19
N SER A 675 8.27 -4.13 -33.33
CA SER A 675 9.18 -5.27 -33.53
C SER A 675 8.50 -6.64 -33.49
N LEU A 676 7.26 -6.74 -32.98
CA LEU A 676 6.51 -7.99 -32.97
C LEU A 676 6.04 -8.44 -34.36
N ALA A 677 6.01 -7.52 -35.34
CA ALA A 677 5.78 -7.88 -36.74
C ALA A 677 7.02 -8.53 -37.38
N ASP A 678 8.20 -8.30 -36.81
CA ASP A 678 9.48 -8.83 -37.28
C ASP A 678 9.88 -10.05 -36.44
N SER A 679 10.50 -11.08 -37.03
CA SER A 679 10.98 -12.24 -36.27
C SER A 679 12.27 -11.97 -35.46
N ARG A 680 12.73 -10.72 -35.36
CA ARG A 680 13.99 -10.35 -34.70
C ARG A 680 13.71 -9.60 -33.39
N PRO A 681 14.44 -9.91 -32.31
CA PRO A 681 14.29 -9.18 -31.06
C PRO A 681 14.80 -7.74 -31.22
N LEU A 682 14.09 -6.78 -30.64
CA LEU A 682 14.49 -5.36 -30.65
C LEU A 682 15.80 -5.11 -29.91
N ILE A 683 16.06 -5.90 -28.86
CA ILE A 683 17.30 -5.91 -28.09
C ILE A 683 17.79 -7.36 -28.07
N ALA A 684 19.04 -7.59 -28.44
CA ALA A 684 19.64 -8.92 -28.41
C ALA A 684 19.52 -9.54 -27.00
N PRO A 685 19.04 -10.79 -26.85
CA PRO A 685 18.85 -11.40 -25.54
C PRO A 685 20.07 -11.38 -24.63
N GLU A 686 21.25 -11.54 -25.23
CA GLU A 686 22.55 -11.49 -24.57
C GLU A 686 22.76 -10.16 -23.85
N THR A 687 22.22 -9.05 -24.38
CA THR A 687 22.37 -7.73 -23.78
C THR A 687 21.70 -7.66 -22.41
N PHE A 688 20.43 -8.05 -22.28
CA PHE A 688 19.74 -7.97 -20.99
C PHE A 688 20.20 -9.08 -20.03
N ILE A 689 20.72 -10.21 -20.54
CA ILE A 689 21.38 -11.23 -19.70
C ILE A 689 22.65 -10.64 -19.07
N HIS A 690 23.53 -10.05 -19.88
CA HIS A 690 24.77 -9.43 -19.38
C HIS A 690 24.50 -8.27 -18.43
N VAL A 691 23.51 -7.42 -18.74
CA VAL A 691 23.10 -6.32 -17.84
C VAL A 691 22.58 -6.87 -16.52
N THR A 692 21.75 -7.92 -16.55
CA THR A 692 21.19 -8.50 -15.31
C THR A 692 22.31 -9.11 -14.48
N LEU A 693 23.21 -9.88 -15.07
CA LEU A 693 24.36 -10.49 -14.39
C LEU A 693 25.31 -9.45 -13.80
N LEU A 694 25.63 -8.40 -14.57
CA LEU A 694 26.41 -7.26 -14.08
C LEU A 694 25.72 -6.58 -12.90
N THR A 695 24.40 -6.47 -12.92
CA THR A 695 23.62 -5.90 -11.83
C THR A 695 23.63 -6.80 -10.58
N LEU A 696 23.52 -8.12 -10.74
CA LEU A 696 23.62 -9.08 -9.62
C LEU A 696 25.01 -9.03 -8.97
N CYS A 697 26.06 -8.92 -9.78
CA CYS A 697 27.43 -8.71 -9.29
C CYS A 697 27.56 -7.35 -8.57
N ALA A 698 27.01 -6.28 -9.15
CA ALA A 698 26.95 -4.97 -8.53
C ALA A 698 26.19 -4.97 -7.21
N ALA A 699 25.18 -5.81 -7.03
CA ALA A 699 24.45 -5.94 -5.77
C ALA A 699 25.16 -6.83 -4.72
N GLY A 700 26.25 -7.51 -5.09
CA GLY A 700 26.95 -8.47 -4.23
C GLY A 700 26.27 -9.84 -4.12
N VAL A 701 25.36 -10.16 -5.04
CA VAL A 701 24.70 -11.48 -5.13
C VAL A 701 25.60 -12.50 -5.83
N VAL A 702 26.45 -12.04 -6.75
CA VAL A 702 27.44 -12.84 -7.48
C VAL A 702 28.82 -12.23 -7.27
N GLU A 703 29.83 -13.04 -6.96
CA GLU A 703 31.17 -12.52 -6.64
C GLU A 703 31.88 -11.88 -7.84
N ARG A 704 31.76 -12.47 -9.04
CA ARG A 704 32.44 -12.01 -10.26
C ARG A 704 31.61 -12.32 -11.51
N LEU A 705 31.84 -11.56 -12.58
CA LEU A 705 31.34 -11.92 -13.91
C LEU A 705 31.99 -13.24 -14.38
N PRO A 706 31.27 -14.10 -15.12
CA PRO A 706 31.85 -15.30 -15.72
C PRO A 706 33.01 -14.89 -16.64
N ALA A 707 34.11 -15.64 -16.61
CA ALA A 707 35.19 -15.44 -17.56
C ALA A 707 34.66 -15.76 -18.96
N THR A 708 34.65 -14.76 -19.84
CA THR A 708 34.40 -14.96 -21.26
C THR A 708 35.66 -15.58 -21.86
N GLY A 709 35.52 -16.81 -22.35
CA GLY A 709 36.61 -17.60 -22.94
C GLY A 709 37.14 -17.03 -24.24
#